data_AF-A0A8H3M4Y6-F1
#
_entry.id   AF-A0A8H3M4Y6-F1
#
_cell.length_a   1.000
_cell.length_b   1.000
_cell.length_c   1.000
_cell.angle_alpha   90.00
_cell.angle_beta   90.00
_cell.angle_gamma   90.00
#
_symmetry.space_group_name_H-M   'P 1'
#
loop_
_entity.id
_entity.type
_entity.pdbx_description
1 polymer ?
#
loop_
_entity_poly.entity_id
_entity_poly.type
_entity_poly.pdbx_seq_one_letter_code
_entity_poly.pdbx_strand_id
1 'polypeptide(L)'
;MDLRSWVSDNVIKLLGMSERIFVDYIIAEAQSCSTRETLRDKLIELPQTAEARRFIDDLFDRVPRKKSQKDETYLKRKREEQEAKEALAKSKSYKLILDEFSGEEPSSKKTKKSKKDKSLRKKEKSDTWESDQDDKKSKSSSSKEKSRYSESEDEYEKEVKEKIKDLKERDEFAKRLRQKDKEKTKKLVEDRSSKAESEAAKRRNLADDAEARRKVLPDIRERSRQEYLRDRTDKQMKMLELGILDEDILFKDEKLTKKERKELELKKETLRLTKERLSLSGKTDDYAMPEDYITEKGKIDKKKKESVLYQRYEEDRDQNRFVTDQDQWEQNQIVKSQLKVGAQDRIKQEEQYEYVFDDQAIEFLNWDWKSNNKDDEIIAKIDEAEKKAKTIEETRKSLPIYVFRDDLLNAIEEFQVLVIVGETGSGKTTQLPQYLYEAGYTKGGKKIGCTQPRRVAAMSVAARVSEEMGVKLGYEVGYSIRFEDCTSDKTIIKYMTDGMLLREFLTEPLLDGYNCLIIDEAHERTLHTDVLFGLVKDIARSRPDLKLLISSATLDAQKFADYFDGAPIFSIPGKPYPVQICYTKSPEANYIGAAVTTVMQLHITQQKGDILVFLTGQEEIETVQESLQQACRVLGSKIRELIICPIYANLPPDMQGKIFEPTPPGARKVILATNIAETSITIDGVSFVIDPGFVKQNFYSAKTRLETLEVVTCSRASATQRAGRAGRVGPGHCFRLYTKHAYANEMEENNVPEIKRTNLGNVVLTLKSIGIRDVMSFEFMDPPHEQALISALKDLSDLGALNNEGELTKLGRRMAEYPLDPIFLSTKR
;
A
#
# COMPACT_ATOMS: atom_id res chain seq x y z
N MET A 1 -24.41 49.62 37.05
CA MET A 1 -25.02 49.17 38.32
C MET A 1 -25.21 47.67 38.21
N ASP A 2 -24.82 46.93 39.25
CA ASP A 2 -25.08 45.49 39.34
C ASP A 2 -26.61 45.25 39.40
N LEU A 3 -27.10 44.23 38.68
CA LEU A 3 -28.53 43.94 38.53
C LEU A 3 -29.18 43.68 39.89
N ARG A 4 -28.49 42.98 40.79
CA ARG A 4 -28.94 42.70 42.15
C ARG A 4 -29.10 43.96 42.98
N SER A 5 -28.13 44.88 42.92
CA SER A 5 -28.22 46.16 43.62
C SER A 5 -29.36 47.03 43.08
N TRP A 6 -29.55 47.06 41.76
CA TRP A 6 -30.65 47.81 41.15
C TRP A 6 -32.02 47.25 41.52
N VAL A 7 -32.19 45.92 41.57
CA VAL A 7 -33.43 45.29 42.04
C VAL A 7 -33.66 45.61 43.52
N SER A 8 -32.63 45.49 44.35
CA SER A 8 -32.72 45.82 45.77
C SER A 8 -33.16 47.28 46.00
N ASP A 9 -32.57 48.25 45.30
CA ASP A 9 -32.91 49.67 45.47
C ASP A 9 -34.37 49.98 45.09
N ASN A 10 -34.91 49.29 44.08
CA ASN A 10 -36.32 49.47 43.67
C ASN A 10 -37.28 48.71 44.58
N VAL A 11 -36.89 47.54 45.09
CA VAL A 11 -37.67 46.79 46.09
C VAL A 11 -37.77 47.58 47.40
N ILE A 12 -36.68 48.23 47.84
CA ILE A 12 -36.70 49.15 49.00
C ILE A 12 -37.69 50.30 48.77
N LYS A 13 -37.71 50.89 47.56
CA LYS A 13 -38.65 51.99 47.24
C LYS A 13 -40.11 51.53 47.22
N LEU A 14 -40.38 50.32 46.76
CA LEU A 14 -41.75 49.81 46.57
C LEU A 14 -42.34 49.18 47.85
N LEU A 15 -41.52 48.52 48.66
CA LEU A 15 -41.95 47.73 49.82
C LEU A 15 -41.37 48.23 51.15
N GLY A 16 -40.44 49.19 51.14
CA GLY A 16 -39.79 49.71 52.36
C GLY A 16 -38.76 48.77 53.00
N MET A 17 -38.57 47.58 52.44
CA MET A 17 -37.63 46.56 52.90
C MET A 17 -37.05 45.78 51.71
N SER A 18 -35.83 45.28 51.84
CA SER A 18 -35.20 44.38 50.86
C SER A 18 -34.48 43.25 51.57
N GLU A 19 -35.00 42.04 51.39
CA GLU A 19 -34.31 40.81 51.79
C GLU A 19 -33.59 40.19 50.60
N ARG A 20 -32.39 39.68 50.82
CA ARG A 20 -31.54 39.10 49.76
C ARG A 20 -32.23 37.93 49.04
N ILE A 21 -32.97 37.11 49.78
CA ILE A 21 -33.72 35.97 49.25
C ILE A 21 -34.82 36.45 48.29
N PHE A 22 -35.48 37.54 48.63
CA PHE A 22 -36.55 38.12 47.83
C PHE A 22 -36.03 38.74 46.53
N VAL A 23 -34.87 39.40 46.57
CA VAL A 23 -34.18 39.93 45.38
C VAL A 23 -33.79 38.80 44.42
N ASP A 24 -33.24 37.69 44.95
CA ASP A 24 -32.88 36.54 44.12
C ASP A 24 -34.12 35.82 43.55
N TYR A 25 -35.23 35.77 44.30
CA TYR A 25 -36.52 35.25 43.82
C TYR A 25 -37.07 36.06 42.64
N ILE A 26 -37.07 37.40 42.74
CA ILE A 26 -37.53 38.30 41.67
C ILE A 26 -36.70 38.12 40.39
N ILE A 27 -35.38 38.01 40.52
CA ILE A 27 -34.48 37.81 39.37
C ILE A 27 -34.70 36.43 38.73
N ALA A 28 -34.90 35.38 39.54
CA ALA A 28 -35.17 34.04 39.04
C ALA A 28 -36.50 33.94 38.28
N GLU A 29 -37.57 34.58 38.79
CA GLU A 29 -38.86 34.61 38.08
C GLU A 29 -38.80 35.42 36.79
N ALA A 30 -38.05 36.53 36.77
CA ALA A 30 -37.82 37.30 35.55
C ALA A 30 -37.03 36.52 34.48
N GLN A 31 -36.14 35.60 34.89
CA GLN A 31 -35.44 34.69 33.95
C GLN A 31 -36.31 33.55 33.45
N SER A 32 -37.28 33.09 34.25
CA SER A 32 -38.16 31.97 33.93
C SER A 32 -39.30 32.34 32.97
N CYS A 33 -39.73 33.61 32.98
CA CYS A 33 -40.91 34.07 32.26
C CYS A 33 -40.63 34.46 30.80
N SER A 34 -41.51 34.02 29.89
CA SER A 34 -41.41 34.32 28.46
C SER A 34 -42.07 35.65 28.07
N THR A 35 -43.11 36.11 28.79
CA THR A 35 -43.87 37.33 28.47
C THR A 35 -43.98 38.28 29.66
N ARG A 36 -44.16 39.58 29.39
CA ARG A 36 -44.29 40.63 30.42
C ARG A 36 -45.52 40.42 31.29
N GLU A 37 -46.61 39.95 30.69
CA GLU A 37 -47.87 39.64 31.38
C GLU A 37 -47.67 38.47 32.36
N THR A 38 -47.01 37.39 31.94
CA THR A 38 -46.72 36.26 32.83
C THR A 38 -45.81 36.62 34.02
N LEU A 39 -44.91 37.59 33.85
CA LEU A 39 -44.06 38.05 34.95
C LEU A 39 -44.87 38.88 35.96
N ARG A 40 -45.81 39.70 35.48
CA ARG A 40 -46.71 40.48 36.34
C ARG A 40 -47.66 39.60 37.14
N ASP A 41 -48.16 38.53 36.53
CA ASP A 41 -49.06 37.59 37.19
C ASP A 41 -48.37 36.74 38.27
N LYS A 42 -47.06 36.52 38.15
CA LYS A 42 -46.29 35.76 39.16
C LYS A 42 -45.81 36.63 40.32
N LEU A 43 -45.50 37.90 40.07
CA LEU A 43 -45.03 38.83 41.09
C LEU A 43 -46.21 39.54 41.79
N ILE A 44 -47.15 38.75 42.32
CA ILE A 44 -48.38 39.23 43.00
C ILE A 44 -48.05 39.99 44.30
N GLU A 45 -46.91 39.68 44.92
CA GLU A 45 -46.46 40.29 46.18
C GLU A 45 -45.99 41.74 46.03
N LEU A 46 -45.83 42.25 44.79
CA LEU A 46 -45.55 43.67 44.55
C LEU A 46 -46.85 44.50 44.50
N PRO A 47 -46.86 45.73 45.05
CA PRO A 47 -48.03 46.60 45.00
C PRO A 47 -48.48 46.84 43.56
N GLN A 48 -49.79 46.83 43.27
CA GLN A 48 -50.34 47.09 41.92
C GLN A 48 -50.35 48.58 41.56
N THR A 49 -49.30 49.32 41.91
CA THR A 49 -49.12 50.74 41.60
C THR A 49 -48.50 50.92 40.20
N ALA A 50 -48.67 52.12 39.63
CA ALA A 50 -48.09 52.44 38.31
C ALA A 50 -46.55 52.34 38.31
N GLU A 51 -45.92 52.59 39.47
CA GLU A 51 -44.46 52.51 39.65
C GLU A 51 -43.97 51.06 39.67
N ALA A 52 -44.68 50.15 40.34
CA ALA A 52 -44.35 48.72 40.34
C ALA A 52 -44.49 48.09 38.94
N ARG A 53 -45.48 48.52 38.15
CA ARG A 53 -45.64 48.06 36.76
C ARG A 53 -44.47 48.49 35.88
N ARG A 54 -43.99 49.73 36.02
CA ARG A 54 -42.79 50.22 35.34
C ARG A 54 -41.55 49.45 35.76
N PHE A 55 -41.41 49.17 37.05
CA PHE A 55 -40.31 48.36 37.58
C PHE A 55 -40.29 46.94 36.97
N ILE A 56 -41.44 46.27 36.86
CA ILE A 56 -41.54 44.93 36.25
C ILE A 56 -41.17 44.96 34.76
N ASP A 57 -41.59 45.99 34.03
CA ASP A 57 -41.25 46.15 32.61
C ASP A 57 -39.75 46.40 32.43
N ASP A 58 -39.16 47.28 33.23
CA ASP A 58 -37.71 47.57 33.21
C ASP A 58 -36.88 46.35 33.64
N LEU A 59 -37.38 45.57 34.61
CA LEU A 59 -36.75 44.32 35.05
C LEU A 59 -36.73 43.28 33.92
N PHE A 60 -37.85 43.13 33.21
CA PHE A 60 -37.97 42.19 32.08
C PHE A 60 -36.95 42.47 30.97
N ASP A 61 -36.65 43.75 30.73
CA ASP A 61 -35.71 44.20 29.70
C ASP A 61 -34.23 44.13 30.16
N ARG A 62 -33.96 44.27 31.46
CA ARG A 62 -32.60 44.25 32.03
C ARG A 62 -32.04 42.85 32.32
N VAL A 63 -32.89 41.83 32.37
CA VAL A 63 -32.49 40.46 32.69
C VAL A 63 -31.95 39.72 31.45
N PRO A 64 -30.71 39.22 31.46
CA PRO A 64 -30.14 38.50 30.33
C PRO A 64 -30.83 37.14 30.15
N ARG A 65 -31.42 36.92 28.97
CA ARG A 65 -32.10 35.66 28.63
C ARG A 65 -31.20 34.74 27.84
N LYS A 66 -31.18 33.46 28.22
CA LYS A 66 -30.65 32.39 27.37
C LYS A 66 -31.52 32.29 26.10
N LYS A 67 -30.98 32.66 24.94
CA LYS A 67 -31.60 32.34 23.65
C LYS A 67 -31.81 30.82 23.58
N SER A 68 -33.04 30.42 23.28
CA SER A 68 -33.42 29.02 23.07
C SER A 68 -32.69 28.46 21.85
N GLN A 69 -31.81 27.47 22.05
CA GLN A 69 -31.09 26.71 21.03
C GLN A 69 -32.00 25.94 20.03
N LYS A 70 -33.33 25.98 20.20
CA LYS A 70 -34.27 25.19 19.39
C LYS A 70 -34.69 25.86 18.07
N ASP A 71 -34.62 27.18 17.94
CA ASP A 71 -35.08 27.87 16.71
C ASP A 71 -33.99 27.99 15.64
N GLU A 72 -32.71 28.10 16.04
CA GLU A 72 -31.58 28.11 15.10
C GLU A 72 -31.41 26.75 14.38
N THR A 73 -31.64 25.65 15.07
CA THR A 73 -31.57 24.30 14.49
C THR A 73 -32.70 24.03 13.51
N TYR A 74 -33.90 24.58 13.75
CA TYR A 74 -35.03 24.47 12.83
C TYR A 74 -34.85 25.31 11.56
N LEU A 75 -34.38 26.55 11.70
CA LEU A 75 -34.10 27.44 10.57
C LEU A 75 -32.92 26.95 9.72
N LYS A 76 -31.90 26.35 10.35
CA LYS A 76 -30.75 25.75 9.66
C LYS A 76 -31.17 24.52 8.85
N ARG A 77 -31.97 23.63 9.45
CA ARG A 77 -32.51 22.45 8.76
C ARG A 77 -33.43 22.83 7.59
N LYS A 78 -34.21 23.90 7.71
CA LYS A 78 -35.08 24.39 6.63
C LYS A 78 -34.29 25.00 5.47
N ARG A 79 -33.16 25.67 5.75
CA ARG A 79 -32.22 26.15 4.71
C ARG A 79 -31.53 24.99 4.00
N GLU A 80 -31.02 24.02 4.75
CA GLU A 80 -30.37 22.81 4.19
C GLU A 80 -31.34 22.02 3.30
N GLU A 81 -32.63 21.93 3.68
CA GLU A 81 -33.66 21.25 2.88
C GLU A 81 -34.03 22.03 1.59
N GLN A 82 -33.87 23.36 1.61
CA GLN A 82 -34.14 24.24 0.48
C GLN A 82 -32.95 24.26 -0.50
N GLU A 83 -31.72 24.28 0.02
CA GLU A 83 -30.48 24.11 -0.76
C GLU A 83 -30.39 22.72 -1.39
N ALA A 84 -30.78 21.66 -0.67
CA ALA A 84 -30.85 20.31 -1.22
C ALA A 84 -31.86 20.20 -2.38
N LYS A 85 -33.01 20.89 -2.28
CA LYS A 85 -34.00 20.95 -3.38
C LYS A 85 -33.49 21.71 -4.60
N GLU A 86 -32.77 22.81 -4.40
CA GLU A 86 -32.17 23.57 -5.49
C GLU A 86 -31.02 22.80 -6.17
N ALA A 87 -30.18 22.11 -5.38
CA ALA A 87 -29.15 21.22 -5.89
C ALA A 87 -29.74 20.06 -6.72
N LEU A 88 -30.85 19.49 -6.27
CA LEU A 88 -31.56 18.42 -6.98
C LEU A 88 -32.28 18.93 -8.25
N ALA A 89 -32.71 20.19 -8.27
CA ALA A 89 -33.25 20.84 -9.46
C ALA A 89 -32.16 21.15 -10.50
N LYS A 90 -30.97 21.58 -10.06
CA LYS A 90 -29.78 21.75 -10.93
C LYS A 90 -29.26 20.41 -11.45
N SER A 91 -29.27 19.35 -10.64
CA SER A 91 -28.95 17.99 -11.10
C SER A 91 -29.90 17.51 -12.20
N LYS A 92 -31.19 17.90 -12.15
CA LYS A 92 -32.15 17.60 -13.22
C LYS A 92 -31.94 18.42 -14.50
N SER A 93 -31.37 19.62 -14.44
CA SER A 93 -31.09 20.41 -15.67
C SER A 93 -29.96 19.81 -16.51
N TYR A 94 -29.06 19.02 -15.90
CA TYR A 94 -28.01 18.29 -16.62
C TYR A 94 -28.45 16.93 -17.18
N LYS A 95 -29.74 16.58 -17.03
CA LYS A 95 -30.32 15.32 -17.55
C LYS A 95 -30.89 15.42 -18.97
N LEU A 96 -30.64 16.51 -19.69
CA LEU A 96 -31.08 16.69 -21.08
C LEU A 96 -29.94 16.35 -22.04
N ILE A 97 -29.78 15.06 -22.32
CA ILE A 97 -29.48 14.41 -23.62
C ILE A 97 -29.53 12.92 -23.28
N LEU A 98 -30.69 12.29 -23.51
CA LEU A 98 -30.97 10.85 -23.65
C LEU A 98 -32.43 10.65 -23.29
N ASP A 99 -33.33 10.81 -24.27
CA ASP A 99 -34.65 10.17 -24.30
C ASP A 99 -35.22 10.31 -25.73
N GLU A 100 -34.65 9.56 -26.67
CA GLU A 100 -35.42 8.97 -27.76
C GLU A 100 -35.10 7.47 -27.77
N PHE A 101 -36.16 6.67 -27.68
CA PHE A 101 -36.27 5.21 -27.75
C PHE A 101 -36.69 4.46 -26.46
N SER A 102 -37.88 3.86 -26.62
CA SER A 102 -38.58 2.84 -25.84
C SER A 102 -39.29 3.27 -24.56
N GLY A 103 -40.61 3.40 -24.70
CA GLY A 103 -41.55 3.48 -23.58
C GLY A 103 -42.03 2.10 -23.14
N GLU A 104 -42.28 1.99 -21.84
CA GLU A 104 -43.39 1.27 -21.21
C GLU A 104 -43.41 1.64 -19.71
N GLU A 105 -44.55 2.18 -19.23
CA GLU A 105 -44.80 2.46 -17.81
C GLU A 105 -45.24 1.19 -17.07
N PRO A 106 -45.04 1.13 -15.73
CA PRO A 106 -46.13 0.62 -14.90
C PRO A 106 -46.43 1.46 -13.63
N SER A 107 -47.72 1.79 -13.56
CA SER A 107 -48.64 2.05 -12.44
C SER A 107 -48.13 2.20 -10.98
N SER A 108 -48.53 3.33 -10.37
CA SER A 108 -48.38 3.66 -8.96
C SER A 108 -49.34 2.88 -8.03
N LYS A 109 -48.80 2.20 -7.00
CA LYS A 109 -49.57 1.76 -5.83
C LYS A 109 -49.35 2.72 -4.64
N LYS A 110 -50.46 3.29 -4.16
CA LYS A 110 -50.56 4.14 -2.96
C LYS A 110 -50.36 3.30 -1.69
N THR A 111 -49.39 3.66 -0.85
CA THR A 111 -49.28 3.17 0.54
C THR A 111 -49.50 4.31 1.54
N LYS A 112 -50.45 4.07 2.45
CA LYS A 112 -50.93 4.95 3.51
C LYS A 112 -49.83 5.15 4.58
N LYS A 113 -49.49 6.40 4.91
CA LYS A 113 -48.71 6.74 6.11
C LYS A 113 -49.65 6.85 7.33
N SER A 114 -49.46 5.99 8.32
CA SER A 114 -50.03 6.14 9.67
C SER A 114 -49.08 6.96 10.54
N LYS A 115 -49.62 7.99 11.21
CA LYS A 115 -48.96 8.76 12.26
C LYS A 115 -49.07 8.00 13.58
N LYS A 116 -47.97 7.85 14.31
CA LYS A 116 -47.98 7.53 15.74
C LYS A 116 -46.83 8.27 16.43
N ASP A 117 -47.17 9.42 17.01
CA ASP A 117 -46.37 10.14 17.99
C ASP A 117 -46.32 9.32 19.30
N LYS A 118 -45.13 9.16 19.88
CA LYS A 118 -44.96 8.73 21.27
C LYS A 118 -44.25 9.83 22.05
N SER A 119 -45.01 10.48 22.93
CA SER A 119 -44.55 11.50 23.86
C SER A 119 -43.77 10.88 25.02
N LEU A 120 -42.60 11.46 25.34
CA LEU A 120 -41.92 11.27 26.61
C LEU A 120 -42.61 12.12 27.68
N ARG A 121 -43.12 11.48 28.73
CA ARG A 121 -43.74 12.12 29.90
C ARG A 121 -42.79 12.01 31.08
N LYS A 122 -42.30 13.15 31.54
CA LYS A 122 -41.56 13.35 32.80
C LYS A 122 -42.60 13.42 33.94
N LYS A 123 -42.43 12.65 35.02
CA LYS A 123 -43.19 12.84 36.26
C LYS A 123 -42.31 12.50 37.47
N GLU A 124 -42.15 13.49 38.33
CA GLU A 124 -41.50 13.46 39.64
C GLU A 124 -42.44 12.95 40.74
N LYS A 125 -41.84 12.75 41.93
CA LYS A 125 -42.39 12.51 43.29
C LYS A 125 -42.64 11.04 43.64
N SER A 126 -42.38 10.56 44.85
CA SER A 126 -41.86 11.15 46.10
C SER A 126 -41.61 10.00 47.09
N ASP A 127 -40.68 10.19 48.02
CA ASP A 127 -40.42 9.30 49.17
C ASP A 127 -41.65 9.06 50.04
N THR A 128 -41.89 7.81 50.42
CA THR A 128 -42.54 7.44 51.69
C THR A 128 -42.10 6.01 52.04
N TRP A 129 -41.45 5.85 53.20
CA TRP A 129 -41.04 4.57 53.79
C TRP A 129 -42.07 4.15 54.84
N GLU A 130 -42.50 2.89 54.85
CA GLU A 130 -43.09 2.22 56.02
C GLU A 130 -42.70 0.73 56.05
N SER A 131 -42.08 0.36 57.19
CA SER A 131 -42.03 -0.90 57.98
C SER A 131 -41.78 -2.25 57.28
N ASP A 132 -41.05 -3.23 57.83
CA ASP A 132 -40.90 -3.67 59.22
C ASP A 132 -39.59 -4.46 59.50
N GLN A 133 -39.08 -4.28 60.74
CA GLN A 133 -38.45 -5.22 61.71
C GLN A 133 -37.27 -6.12 61.22
N ASP A 134 -36.13 -6.25 61.90
CA ASP A 134 -36.01 -6.64 63.31
C ASP A 134 -34.56 -6.51 63.85
N ASP A 135 -34.46 -6.47 65.18
CA ASP A 135 -33.31 -6.17 66.04
C ASP A 135 -32.11 -7.14 66.03
N LYS A 136 -30.87 -6.61 66.21
CA LYS A 136 -30.00 -6.84 67.41
C LYS A 136 -28.56 -6.29 67.32
N LYS A 137 -28.27 -5.36 68.26
CA LYS A 137 -27.06 -5.18 69.11
C LYS A 137 -25.65 -5.35 68.51
N SER A 138 -24.84 -4.27 68.50
CA SER A 138 -23.92 -3.87 69.61
C SER A 138 -22.88 -2.83 69.18
N LYS A 139 -22.21 -2.22 70.16
CA LYS A 139 -21.63 -0.86 70.22
C LYS A 139 -20.32 -0.59 69.44
N SER A 140 -20.25 0.67 68.99
CA SER A 140 -19.12 1.64 68.95
C SER A 140 -17.93 1.43 67.99
N SER A 141 -17.78 2.35 67.03
CA SER A 141 -16.64 3.30 66.98
C SER A 141 -16.80 4.29 65.81
N SER A 142 -16.75 5.58 66.14
CA SER A 142 -17.08 6.74 65.31
C SER A 142 -15.91 7.24 64.46
N SER A 143 -15.36 6.43 63.55
CA SER A 143 -14.18 6.85 62.77
C SER A 143 -14.10 6.36 61.33
N LYS A 144 -15.19 5.88 60.71
CA LYS A 144 -15.16 5.29 59.35
C LYS A 144 -15.87 6.04 58.21
N GLU A 145 -16.48 7.19 58.45
CA GLU A 145 -17.22 7.89 57.38
C GLU A 145 -16.38 8.85 56.53
N LYS A 146 -15.09 9.07 56.85
CA LYS A 146 -14.19 9.88 56.01
C LYS A 146 -13.32 9.10 55.02
N SER A 147 -13.28 7.77 55.08
CA SER A 147 -12.43 6.97 54.16
C SER A 147 -13.15 6.50 52.90
N ARG A 148 -14.48 6.54 52.86
CA ARG A 148 -15.26 5.99 51.73
C ARG A 148 -15.42 6.95 50.54
N TYR A 149 -15.17 8.24 50.75
CA TYR A 149 -15.14 9.26 49.69
C TYR A 149 -13.75 9.35 49.03
N SER A 150 -12.67 9.07 49.79
CA SER A 150 -11.31 9.08 49.21
C SER A 150 -11.03 7.83 48.36
N GLU A 151 -11.56 6.66 48.73
CA GLU A 151 -11.38 5.43 47.93
C GLU A 151 -12.02 5.54 46.52
N SER A 152 -13.13 6.26 46.38
CA SER A 152 -13.76 6.51 45.06
C SER A 152 -13.05 7.56 44.21
N GLU A 153 -12.45 8.57 44.84
CA GLU A 153 -11.59 9.54 44.12
C GLU A 153 -10.26 8.89 43.71
N ASP A 154 -9.71 8.02 44.55
CA ASP A 154 -8.49 7.25 44.26
C ASP A 154 -8.69 6.24 43.12
N GLU A 155 -9.87 5.60 43.00
CA GLU A 155 -10.23 4.75 41.87
C GLU A 155 -10.40 5.55 40.57
N TYR A 156 -11.10 6.69 40.62
CA TYR A 156 -11.25 7.58 39.46
C TYR A 156 -9.89 8.15 39.01
N GLU A 157 -9.04 8.55 39.95
CA GLU A 157 -7.69 9.01 39.66
C GLU A 157 -6.82 7.90 39.07
N LYS A 158 -6.97 6.65 39.54
CA LYS A 158 -6.29 5.49 38.95
C LYS A 158 -6.78 5.25 37.53
N GLU A 159 -8.08 5.24 37.27
CA GLU A 159 -8.64 5.09 35.92
C GLU A 159 -8.17 6.21 34.97
N VAL A 160 -8.14 7.46 35.44
CA VAL A 160 -7.66 8.60 34.66
C VAL A 160 -6.16 8.47 34.41
N LYS A 161 -5.36 8.06 35.40
CA LYS A 161 -3.93 7.78 35.24
C LYS A 161 -3.68 6.62 34.27
N GLU A 162 -4.50 5.57 34.31
CA GLU A 162 -4.43 4.46 33.37
C GLU A 162 -4.80 4.89 31.94
N LYS A 163 -5.87 5.67 31.76
CA LYS A 163 -6.25 6.25 30.45
C LYS A 163 -5.17 7.17 29.89
N ILE A 164 -4.54 8.01 30.72
CA ILE A 164 -3.43 8.88 30.30
C ILE A 164 -2.19 8.05 29.92
N LYS A 165 -1.91 6.99 30.68
CA LYS A 165 -0.82 6.06 30.38
C LYS A 165 -1.09 5.31 29.07
N ASP A 166 -2.33 4.92 28.85
CA ASP A 166 -2.78 4.25 27.64
C ASP A 166 -2.64 5.13 26.39
N LEU A 167 -3.04 6.40 26.48
CA LEU A 167 -2.84 7.41 25.43
C LEU A 167 -1.36 7.63 25.13
N LYS A 168 -0.51 7.74 26.15
CA LYS A 168 0.95 7.85 25.97
C LYS A 168 1.53 6.63 25.28
N GLU A 169 1.11 5.42 25.67
CA GLU A 169 1.56 4.18 25.04
C GLU A 169 1.08 4.06 23.59
N ARG A 170 -0.11 4.58 23.26
CA ARG A 170 -0.61 4.68 21.88
C ARG A 170 0.24 5.64 21.03
N ASP A 171 0.58 6.81 21.56
CA ASP A 171 1.42 7.78 20.85
C ASP A 171 2.86 7.26 20.67
N GLU A 172 3.38 6.57 21.69
CA GLU A 172 4.67 5.87 21.60
C GLU A 172 4.63 4.75 20.55
N PHE A 173 3.54 3.98 20.49
CA PHE A 173 3.32 2.97 19.46
C PHE A 173 3.35 3.58 18.06
N ALA A 174 2.63 4.66 17.81
CA ALA A 174 2.62 5.35 16.53
C ALA A 174 4.03 5.86 16.15
N LYS A 175 4.79 6.40 17.13
CA LYS A 175 6.18 6.84 16.92
C LYS A 175 7.12 5.70 16.58
N ARG A 176 7.03 4.56 17.26
CA ARG A 176 7.86 3.38 16.96
C ARG A 176 7.59 2.85 15.55
N LEU A 177 6.32 2.77 15.16
CA LEU A 177 5.96 2.29 13.83
C LEU A 177 6.48 3.24 12.75
N ARG A 178 6.29 4.56 12.93
CA ARG A 178 6.88 5.59 12.05
C ARG A 178 8.40 5.49 11.95
N GLN A 179 9.10 5.23 13.04
CA GLN A 179 10.55 5.06 13.01
C GLN A 179 10.96 3.81 12.23
N LYS A 180 10.27 2.69 12.42
CA LYS A 180 10.50 1.43 11.70
C LYS A 180 10.26 1.58 10.20
N ASP A 181 9.23 2.33 9.82
CA ASP A 181 8.92 2.62 8.41
C ASP A 181 9.97 3.57 7.80
N LYS A 182 10.44 4.57 8.57
CA LYS A 182 11.57 5.44 8.17
C LYS A 182 12.89 4.68 8.01
N GLU A 183 13.18 3.72 8.87
CA GLU A 183 14.39 2.89 8.77
C GLU A 183 14.34 1.96 7.56
N LYS A 184 13.16 1.42 7.22
CA LYS A 184 12.98 0.62 6.00
C LYS A 184 13.13 1.44 4.72
N THR A 185 12.54 2.62 4.67
CA THR A 185 12.66 3.55 3.52
C THR A 185 14.11 4.04 3.34
N LYS A 186 14.84 4.31 4.43
CA LYS A 186 16.26 4.70 4.37
C LYS A 186 17.22 3.60 3.90
N LYS A 187 16.93 2.32 4.17
CA LYS A 187 17.83 1.21 3.78
C LYS A 187 18.02 1.04 2.27
N LEU A 188 17.09 1.54 1.44
CA LEU A 188 17.25 1.54 -0.02
C LEU A 188 18.22 2.62 -0.52
N VAL A 189 18.47 3.65 0.30
CA VAL A 189 19.40 4.74 0.04
C VAL A 189 20.80 4.47 0.62
N GLU A 190 20.91 3.73 1.73
CA GLU A 190 22.18 3.69 2.48
C GLU A 190 23.24 2.66 2.04
N ASP A 191 22.94 1.66 1.20
CA ASP A 191 23.93 0.60 0.90
C ASP A 191 24.67 0.69 -0.43
N ARG A 192 24.54 1.81 -1.18
CA ARG A 192 25.39 2.06 -2.37
C ARG A 192 25.91 3.48 -2.56
N SER A 193 25.59 4.46 -1.71
CA SER A 193 25.85 5.88 -2.07
C SER A 193 26.59 6.75 -1.05
N SER A 194 27.13 6.25 0.06
CA SER A 194 27.75 7.15 1.06
C SER A 194 29.14 7.70 0.68
N LYS A 195 29.94 6.99 -0.14
CA LYS A 195 31.22 7.51 -0.66
C LYS A 195 31.11 8.15 -2.04
N ALA A 196 30.37 7.52 -2.95
CA ALA A 196 30.25 7.95 -4.34
C ALA A 196 29.46 9.25 -4.51
N GLU A 197 28.47 9.51 -3.65
CA GLU A 197 27.54 10.64 -3.83
C GLU A 197 28.09 11.96 -3.27
N SER A 198 28.88 11.92 -2.18
CA SER A 198 29.66 13.07 -1.68
C SER A 198 30.71 13.52 -2.72
N GLU A 199 31.36 12.56 -3.37
CA GLU A 199 32.32 12.84 -4.43
C GLU A 199 31.63 13.32 -5.72
N ALA A 200 30.46 12.76 -6.07
CA ALA A 200 29.64 13.21 -7.20
C ALA A 200 29.01 14.59 -6.98
N ALA A 201 28.68 14.96 -5.74
CA ALA A 201 28.23 16.29 -5.36
C ALA A 201 29.36 17.32 -5.48
N LYS A 202 30.59 16.96 -5.05
CA LYS A 202 31.79 17.78 -5.30
C LYS A 202 32.07 17.95 -6.81
N ARG A 203 31.92 16.89 -7.61
CA ARG A 203 32.04 16.95 -9.09
C ARG A 203 30.96 17.82 -9.75
N ARG A 204 29.75 17.88 -9.19
CA ARG A 204 28.67 18.77 -9.63
C ARG A 204 28.92 20.23 -9.26
N ASN A 205 29.38 20.52 -8.05
CA ASN A 205 29.72 21.91 -7.65
C ASN A 205 30.93 22.47 -8.44
N LEU A 206 31.84 21.61 -8.91
CA LEU A 206 32.94 21.96 -9.84
C LEU A 206 32.50 22.07 -11.31
N ALA A 207 31.21 21.89 -11.62
CA ALA A 207 30.69 22.02 -12.97
C ALA A 207 30.32 23.45 -13.35
N ASP A 208 30.05 24.29 -12.36
CA ASP A 208 29.57 25.66 -12.57
C ASP A 208 30.73 26.65 -12.81
N ASP A 209 31.98 26.28 -12.50
CA ASP A 209 33.16 27.16 -12.64
C ASP A 209 34.29 26.52 -13.50
N ALA A 210 34.51 27.09 -14.69
CA ALA A 210 35.36 26.51 -15.73
C ALA A 210 36.87 26.58 -15.41
N GLU A 211 37.32 27.58 -14.65
CA GLU A 211 38.73 27.74 -14.28
C GLU A 211 39.15 26.80 -13.14
N ALA A 212 38.27 26.61 -12.15
CA ALA A 212 38.47 25.66 -11.06
C ALA A 212 38.53 24.21 -11.59
N ARG A 213 37.68 23.89 -12.57
CA ARG A 213 37.65 22.58 -13.23
C ARG A 213 38.97 22.24 -13.94
N ARG A 214 39.61 23.18 -14.64
CA ARG A 214 40.90 22.94 -15.34
C ARG A 214 42.06 22.63 -14.39
N LYS A 215 42.08 23.23 -13.20
CA LYS A 215 43.15 23.01 -12.20
C LYS A 215 43.01 21.67 -11.48
N VAL A 216 41.79 21.21 -11.20
CA VAL A 216 41.54 20.02 -10.36
C VAL A 216 41.35 18.73 -11.19
N LEU A 217 41.11 18.84 -12.50
CA LEU A 217 40.89 17.70 -13.39
C LEU A 217 42.03 16.66 -13.41
N PRO A 218 43.32 17.05 -13.46
CA PRO A 218 44.43 16.10 -13.50
C PRO A 218 44.44 15.19 -12.26
N ASP A 219 44.30 15.79 -11.07
CA ASP A 219 44.31 15.07 -9.78
C ASP A 219 43.11 14.13 -9.63
N ILE A 220 41.92 14.55 -10.10
CA ILE A 220 40.72 13.70 -10.08
C ILE A 220 40.89 12.50 -11.03
N ARG A 221 41.49 12.71 -12.20
CA ARG A 221 41.78 11.62 -13.15
C ARG A 221 42.79 10.64 -12.57
N GLU A 222 43.79 11.13 -11.86
CA GLU A 222 44.79 10.29 -11.23
C GLU A 222 44.21 9.45 -10.08
N ARG A 223 43.40 10.06 -9.19
CA ARG A 223 42.69 9.31 -8.12
C ARG A 223 41.71 8.28 -8.68
N SER A 224 40.92 8.65 -9.68
CA SER A 224 39.99 7.72 -10.34
C SER A 224 40.73 6.57 -11.04
N ARG A 225 41.91 6.83 -11.63
CA ARG A 225 42.77 5.79 -12.21
C ARG A 225 43.35 4.88 -11.13
N GLN A 226 43.78 5.41 -9.99
CA GLN A 226 44.28 4.61 -8.87
C GLN A 226 43.19 3.70 -8.29
N GLU A 227 41.97 4.22 -8.09
CA GLU A 227 40.83 3.41 -7.64
C GLU A 227 40.46 2.34 -8.67
N TYR A 228 40.37 2.71 -9.95
CA TYR A 228 40.08 1.74 -11.01
C TYR A 228 41.15 0.62 -11.08
N LEU A 229 42.42 0.97 -10.92
CA LEU A 229 43.50 -0.02 -10.92
C LEU A 229 43.42 -0.94 -9.71
N ARG A 230 43.09 -0.42 -8.51
CA ARG A 230 42.86 -1.22 -7.30
C ARG A 230 41.67 -2.18 -7.46
N ASP A 231 40.53 -1.67 -7.91
CA ASP A 231 39.33 -2.49 -8.15
C ASP A 231 39.60 -3.55 -9.23
N ARG A 232 40.37 -3.21 -10.25
CA ARG A 232 40.76 -4.14 -11.31
C ARG A 232 41.69 -5.22 -10.78
N THR A 233 42.67 -4.89 -9.94
CA THR A 233 43.56 -5.88 -9.33
C THR A 233 42.80 -6.83 -8.42
N ASP A 234 41.84 -6.34 -7.63
CA ASP A 234 41.02 -7.18 -6.75
C ASP A 234 40.11 -8.12 -7.54
N LYS A 235 39.47 -7.61 -8.61
CA LYS A 235 38.67 -8.45 -9.50
C LYS A 235 39.50 -9.51 -10.21
N GLN A 236 40.70 -9.18 -10.68
CA GLN A 236 41.61 -10.14 -11.31
C GLN A 236 42.08 -11.21 -10.32
N MET A 237 42.41 -10.83 -9.08
CA MET A 237 42.75 -11.80 -8.04
C MET A 237 41.59 -12.74 -7.74
N LYS A 238 40.37 -12.21 -7.61
CA LYS A 238 39.18 -13.03 -7.32
C LYS A 238 38.83 -13.96 -8.47
N MET A 239 38.97 -13.50 -9.71
CA MET A 239 38.82 -14.34 -10.91
C MET A 239 39.88 -15.44 -10.94
N LEU A 240 41.13 -15.14 -10.59
CA LEU A 240 42.22 -16.12 -10.53
C LEU A 240 41.97 -17.18 -9.44
N GLU A 241 41.50 -16.75 -8.27
CA GLU A 241 41.17 -17.63 -7.14
C GLU A 241 40.00 -18.57 -7.47
N LEU A 242 38.93 -18.06 -8.09
CA LEU A 242 37.81 -18.87 -8.56
C LEU A 242 38.24 -19.83 -9.68
N GLY A 243 39.06 -19.38 -10.62
CA GLY A 243 39.58 -20.23 -11.69
C GLY A 243 40.41 -21.41 -11.17
N ILE A 244 41.26 -21.18 -10.16
CA ILE A 244 42.02 -22.25 -9.50
C ILE A 244 41.07 -23.22 -8.77
N LEU A 245 40.05 -22.69 -8.09
CA LEU A 245 39.08 -23.50 -7.36
C LEU A 245 38.26 -24.39 -8.31
N ASP A 246 37.80 -23.84 -9.43
CA ASP A 246 37.07 -24.58 -10.45
C ASP A 246 37.96 -25.65 -11.10
N GLU A 247 39.22 -25.33 -11.43
CA GLU A 247 40.18 -26.32 -11.96
C GLU A 247 40.47 -27.44 -10.93
N ASP A 248 40.64 -27.12 -9.64
CA ASP A 248 40.85 -28.11 -8.59
C ASP A 248 39.61 -29.00 -8.35
N ILE A 249 38.38 -28.48 -8.58
CA ILE A 249 37.13 -29.24 -8.43
C ILE A 249 36.86 -30.10 -9.67
N LEU A 250 36.96 -29.53 -10.86
CA LEU A 250 36.62 -30.19 -12.12
C LEU A 250 37.58 -31.33 -12.46
N PHE A 251 38.88 -31.17 -12.16
CA PHE A 251 39.92 -32.13 -12.53
C PHE A 251 40.47 -32.93 -11.33
N LYS A 252 39.72 -32.98 -10.23
CA LYS A 252 40.14 -33.62 -8.97
C LYS A 252 40.48 -35.11 -9.13
N ASP A 253 39.74 -35.81 -9.99
CA ASP A 253 39.84 -37.26 -10.20
C ASP A 253 40.49 -37.63 -11.56
N GLU A 254 40.94 -36.64 -12.35
CA GLU A 254 41.57 -36.83 -13.66
C GLU A 254 43.10 -36.64 -13.62
N LYS A 255 43.83 -37.40 -14.44
CA LYS A 255 45.29 -37.27 -14.56
C LYS A 255 45.65 -36.09 -15.47
N LEU A 256 45.79 -34.91 -14.87
CA LEU A 256 46.27 -33.68 -15.53
C LEU A 256 47.59 -33.91 -16.27
N THR A 257 47.71 -33.34 -17.48
CA THR A 257 48.95 -33.38 -18.24
C THR A 257 50.05 -32.54 -17.55
N LYS A 258 51.32 -32.83 -17.86
CA LYS A 258 52.45 -32.08 -17.26
C LYS A 258 52.41 -30.58 -17.55
N LYS A 259 51.79 -30.16 -18.65
CA LYS A 259 51.65 -28.76 -19.03
C LYS A 259 50.59 -28.07 -18.17
N GLU A 260 49.41 -28.68 -18.03
CA GLU A 260 48.31 -28.17 -17.21
C GLU A 260 48.70 -28.10 -15.72
N ARG A 261 49.42 -29.10 -15.21
CA ARG A 261 49.90 -29.07 -13.82
C ARG A 261 50.85 -27.90 -13.56
N LYS A 262 51.77 -27.62 -14.49
CA LYS A 262 52.67 -26.46 -14.38
C LYS A 262 51.93 -25.12 -14.47
N GLU A 263 50.92 -25.05 -15.32
CA GLU A 263 50.10 -23.84 -15.46
C GLU A 263 49.27 -23.58 -14.20
N LEU A 264 48.70 -24.62 -13.60
CA LEU A 264 47.96 -24.54 -12.35
C LEU A 264 48.88 -24.18 -11.17
N GLU A 265 50.09 -24.73 -11.10
CA GLU A 265 51.11 -24.33 -10.13
C GLU A 265 51.52 -22.85 -10.30
N LEU A 266 51.73 -22.40 -11.54
CA LEU A 266 52.02 -20.99 -11.85
C LEU A 266 50.88 -20.06 -11.41
N LYS A 267 49.62 -20.44 -11.65
CA LYS A 267 48.43 -19.70 -11.17
C LYS A 267 48.38 -19.64 -9.64
N LYS A 268 48.66 -20.75 -8.93
CA LYS A 268 48.71 -20.79 -7.46
C LYS A 268 49.84 -19.92 -6.89
N GLU A 269 51.02 -19.96 -7.49
CA GLU A 269 52.17 -19.17 -7.07
C GLU A 269 51.96 -17.67 -7.31
N THR A 270 51.39 -17.29 -8.46
CA THR A 270 51.04 -15.89 -8.76
C THR A 270 49.98 -15.34 -7.80
N LEU A 271 48.95 -16.12 -7.44
CA LEU A 271 47.98 -15.73 -6.42
C LEU A 271 48.66 -15.48 -5.06
N ARG A 272 49.54 -16.39 -4.65
CA ARG A 272 50.27 -16.27 -3.38
C ARG A 272 51.15 -15.03 -3.32
N LEU A 273 51.99 -14.81 -4.35
CA LEU A 273 52.87 -13.63 -4.42
C LEU A 273 52.08 -12.33 -4.43
N THR A 274 50.92 -12.31 -5.10
CA THR A 274 50.06 -11.12 -5.14
C THR A 274 49.43 -10.83 -3.77
N LYS A 275 48.99 -11.86 -3.03
CA LYS A 275 48.48 -11.73 -1.65
C LYS A 275 49.57 -11.27 -0.67
N GLU A 276 50.79 -11.81 -0.77
CA GLU A 276 51.93 -11.38 0.05
C GLU A 276 52.33 -9.92 -0.26
N ARG A 277 52.30 -9.49 -1.53
CA ARG A 277 52.53 -8.09 -1.89
C ARG A 277 51.48 -7.16 -1.28
N LEU A 278 50.21 -7.58 -1.24
CA LEU A 278 49.14 -6.79 -0.66
C LEU A 278 49.28 -6.65 0.87
N SER A 279 49.69 -7.73 1.55
CA SER A 279 49.89 -7.71 3.01
C SER A 279 51.08 -6.85 3.44
N LEU A 280 52.12 -6.75 2.59
CA LEU A 280 53.24 -5.83 2.79
C LEU A 280 52.86 -4.36 2.52
N SER A 281 51.94 -4.10 1.58
CA SER A 281 51.48 -2.74 1.25
C SER A 281 50.72 -2.04 2.39
N GLY A 282 50.24 -2.78 3.40
CA GLY A 282 49.56 -2.20 4.58
C GLY A 282 50.50 -1.81 5.72
N LYS A 283 51.81 -2.09 5.61
CA LYS A 283 52.83 -1.87 6.66
C LYS A 283 53.87 -0.82 6.25
N THR A 284 53.51 0.17 5.45
CA THR A 284 54.30 1.40 5.34
C THR A 284 53.81 2.38 6.39
N ASP A 285 54.73 2.76 7.28
CA ASP A 285 54.57 3.69 8.40
C ASP A 285 54.36 5.14 7.86
N ASP A 286 53.23 5.37 7.19
CA ASP A 286 52.86 6.69 6.70
C ASP A 286 52.28 7.51 7.86
N TYR A 287 52.95 8.63 8.17
CA TYR A 287 52.46 9.61 9.14
C TYR A 287 51.13 10.21 8.64
N ALA A 288 50.01 9.76 9.18
CA ALA A 288 48.70 10.35 8.95
C ALA A 288 48.52 11.56 9.89
N MET A 289 48.39 12.76 9.31
CA MET A 289 47.99 13.97 10.06
C MET A 289 46.63 13.73 10.73
N PRO A 290 46.50 13.91 12.06
CA PRO A 290 45.20 13.77 12.73
C PRO A 290 44.17 14.77 12.19
N GLU A 291 42.95 14.31 11.93
CA GLU A 291 41.84 15.18 11.53
C GLU A 291 41.40 16.09 12.67
N ASP A 292 40.90 17.29 12.32
CA ASP A 292 40.42 18.27 13.29
C ASP A 292 39.24 17.74 14.12
N TYR A 293 39.36 17.82 15.45
CA TYR A 293 38.35 17.35 16.41
C TYR A 293 37.15 18.30 16.55
N ILE A 294 37.03 19.29 15.67
CA ILE A 294 36.03 20.35 15.74
C ILE A 294 34.96 20.06 14.69
N THR A 295 33.73 19.85 15.14
CA THR A 295 32.57 19.76 14.24
C THR A 295 32.31 21.12 13.57
N GLU A 296 31.66 21.15 12.40
CA GLU A 296 31.33 22.40 11.66
C GLU A 296 30.54 23.44 12.49
N LYS A 297 30.01 23.06 13.67
CA LYS A 297 29.34 23.96 14.64
C LYS A 297 30.25 24.40 15.80
N GLY A 298 31.56 24.22 15.72
CA GLY A 298 32.54 24.74 16.69
C GLY A 298 32.61 24.00 18.03
N LYS A 299 31.95 22.83 18.17
CA LYS A 299 32.05 21.98 19.38
C LYS A 299 33.03 20.84 19.17
N ILE A 300 33.87 20.61 20.19
CA ILE A 300 34.88 19.54 20.22
C ILE A 300 34.18 18.20 20.42
N ASP A 301 34.41 17.27 19.50
CA ASP A 301 33.85 15.92 19.55
C ASP A 301 34.66 15.03 20.49
N LYS A 302 34.22 14.96 21.76
CA LYS A 302 34.94 14.27 22.84
C LYS A 302 35.17 12.78 22.56
N LYS A 303 34.23 12.12 21.87
CA LYS A 303 34.34 10.68 21.53
C LYS A 303 35.47 10.40 20.55
N LYS A 304 35.62 11.22 19.50
CA LYS A 304 36.72 11.10 18.53
C LYS A 304 38.08 11.35 19.18
N LYS A 305 38.14 12.32 20.09
CA LYS A 305 39.36 12.61 20.84
C LYS A 305 39.74 11.45 21.78
N GLU A 306 38.77 10.86 22.47
CA GLU A 306 38.99 9.70 23.33
C GLU A 306 39.41 8.46 22.52
N SER A 307 38.79 8.18 21.38
CA SER A 307 39.16 6.99 20.58
C SER A 307 40.59 7.02 20.07
N VAL A 308 41.12 8.19 19.70
CA VAL A 308 42.52 8.36 19.26
C VAL A 308 43.49 8.23 20.44
N LEU A 309 43.08 8.65 21.65
CA LEU A 309 43.87 8.50 22.88
C LEU A 309 43.97 7.03 23.32
N TYR A 310 42.89 6.27 23.21
CA TYR A 310 42.86 4.86 23.61
C TYR A 310 43.40 3.90 22.52
N GLN A 311 43.47 4.32 21.25
CA GLN A 311 44.09 3.52 20.18
C GLN A 311 45.58 3.22 20.37
N ARG A 312 46.29 3.95 21.26
CA ARG A 312 47.69 3.65 21.61
C ARG A 312 47.85 2.63 22.74
N TYR A 313 46.77 2.21 23.40
CA TYR A 313 46.81 1.26 24.52
C TYR A 313 45.87 0.08 24.26
N GLU A 314 46.24 -0.79 23.33
CA GLU A 314 45.91 -2.21 23.42
C GLU A 314 47.22 -2.95 23.73
N GLU A 315 47.32 -3.50 24.94
CA GLU A 315 48.42 -4.37 25.35
C GLU A 315 48.27 -5.75 24.70
N ASP A 316 49.31 -6.17 23.96
CA ASP A 316 49.45 -7.49 23.35
C ASP A 316 49.39 -8.61 24.41
N ARG A 317 48.45 -9.56 24.23
CA ARG A 317 48.51 -10.88 24.89
C ARG A 317 49.15 -11.91 23.96
N ASP A 318 50.45 -12.06 24.16
CA ASP A 318 51.32 -13.25 24.01
C ASP A 318 51.20 -14.18 22.79
N GLN A 319 52.29 -14.22 21.98
CA GLN A 319 52.90 -15.45 21.44
C GLN A 319 54.44 -15.33 21.41
N ASN A 320 55.07 -15.40 22.58
CA ASN A 320 56.50 -15.69 22.71
C ASN A 320 56.67 -17.12 23.22
N ARG A 321 57.06 -18.06 22.34
CA ARG A 321 57.68 -19.33 22.73
C ARG A 321 59.13 -19.28 22.29
N PHE A 322 60.04 -19.25 23.27
CA PHE A 322 61.50 -19.22 23.07
C PHE A 322 61.97 -20.53 22.42
N VAL A 323 62.75 -20.45 21.33
CA VAL A 323 63.39 -21.60 20.66
C VAL A 323 64.89 -21.49 20.91
N THR A 324 65.52 -22.57 21.36
CA THR A 324 66.93 -22.61 21.78
C THR A 324 67.89 -22.84 20.60
N ASP A 325 69.10 -22.25 20.67
CA ASP A 325 70.14 -22.34 19.62
C ASP A 325 70.60 -23.78 19.30
N GLN A 326 70.41 -24.71 20.24
CA GLN A 326 70.67 -26.14 20.06
C GLN A 326 69.77 -26.76 18.99
N ASP A 327 68.49 -26.35 18.93
CA ASP A 327 67.48 -26.88 18.00
C ASP A 327 67.74 -26.43 16.55
N GLN A 328 68.27 -25.21 16.38
CA GLN A 328 68.65 -24.69 15.06
C GLN A 328 69.92 -25.36 14.51
N TRP A 329 70.78 -25.86 15.39
CA TRP A 329 72.01 -26.55 14.99
C TRP A 329 71.73 -27.98 14.49
N GLU A 330 70.82 -28.71 15.15
CA GLU A 330 70.44 -30.07 14.75
C GLU A 330 69.68 -30.11 13.40
N GLN A 331 68.78 -29.16 13.16
CA GLN A 331 68.04 -29.10 11.89
C GLN A 331 68.93 -28.80 10.68
N ASN A 332 69.95 -27.94 10.84
CA ASN A 332 70.86 -27.58 9.76
C ASN A 332 71.83 -28.71 9.36
N GLN A 333 72.09 -29.68 10.25
CA GLN A 333 72.92 -30.86 9.95
C GLN A 333 72.14 -31.93 9.18
N ILE A 334 70.83 -32.09 9.46
CA ILE A 334 69.96 -33.04 8.75
C ILE A 334 69.81 -32.65 7.27
N VAL A 335 69.62 -31.35 6.97
CA VAL A 335 69.44 -30.85 5.60
C VAL A 335 70.70 -31.01 4.74
N LYS A 336 71.89 -30.88 5.34
CA LYS A 336 73.16 -31.08 4.61
C LYS A 336 73.45 -32.54 4.27
N SER A 337 72.73 -33.50 4.88
CA SER A 337 72.93 -34.93 4.67
C SER A 337 72.20 -35.53 3.46
N GLN A 338 71.27 -34.80 2.82
CA GLN A 338 70.36 -35.37 1.81
C GLN A 338 70.58 -34.90 0.36
N LEU A 339 71.81 -34.55 -0.07
CA LEU A 339 72.04 -34.14 -1.46
C LEU A 339 73.28 -34.79 -2.11
N LYS A 340 73.02 -35.80 -2.97
CA LYS A 340 73.78 -36.24 -4.19
C LYS A 340 73.26 -37.64 -4.65
N VAL A 341 73.21 -38.13 -5.91
CA VAL A 341 73.87 -37.93 -7.24
C VAL A 341 72.96 -38.53 -8.35
N GLY A 342 73.03 -38.09 -9.62
CA GLY A 342 72.72 -38.97 -10.78
C GLY A 342 72.38 -38.28 -12.11
N ALA A 343 72.95 -38.73 -13.24
CA ALA A 343 73.00 -38.07 -14.55
C ALA A 343 72.39 -38.88 -15.74
N GLN A 344 72.11 -38.15 -16.84
CA GLN A 344 72.13 -38.50 -18.30
C GLN A 344 71.00 -39.29 -19.04
N ASP A 345 70.60 -38.67 -20.17
CA ASP A 345 70.41 -39.18 -21.57
C ASP A 345 69.10 -39.80 -22.16
N ARG A 346 68.73 -39.24 -23.35
CA ARG A 346 68.17 -39.82 -24.63
C ARG A 346 66.67 -40.26 -24.70
N ILE A 347 65.90 -40.29 -25.80
CA ILE A 347 65.92 -39.94 -27.26
C ILE A 347 64.47 -40.18 -27.83
N LYS A 348 64.01 -39.36 -28.84
CA LYS A 348 63.03 -39.54 -29.98
C LYS A 348 61.64 -40.24 -29.74
N GLN A 349 60.53 -40.02 -30.48
CA GLN A 349 60.33 -39.91 -31.93
C GLN A 349 58.85 -39.53 -32.29
N GLU A 350 58.69 -38.72 -33.36
CA GLU A 350 57.68 -38.59 -34.48
C GLU A 350 56.24 -39.18 -34.35
N GLU A 351 55.16 -38.50 -34.79
CA GLU A 351 54.54 -38.48 -36.15
C GLU A 351 53.41 -37.41 -36.21
N GLN A 352 53.30 -36.48 -37.17
CA GLN A 352 52.81 -36.49 -38.57
C GLN A 352 51.30 -36.19 -38.80
N TYR A 353 51.09 -35.04 -39.47
CA TYR A 353 50.06 -34.56 -40.44
C TYR A 353 48.55 -34.86 -40.32
N GLU A 354 47.72 -33.82 -40.51
CA GLU A 354 46.81 -33.71 -41.69
C GLU A 354 46.36 -32.24 -41.94
N TYR A 355 46.31 -31.86 -43.23
CA TYR A 355 46.02 -30.54 -43.81
C TYR A 355 44.53 -30.36 -44.13
N VAL A 356 44.01 -29.11 -44.09
CA VAL A 356 43.16 -28.53 -45.17
C VAL A 356 43.41 -27.01 -45.25
N PHE A 357 43.87 -26.52 -46.42
CA PHE A 357 44.00 -25.11 -46.86
C PHE A 357 42.61 -24.47 -47.05
N ASP A 358 42.28 -23.25 -46.62
CA ASP A 358 42.75 -21.89 -46.94
C ASP A 358 42.38 -21.39 -48.35
N ASP A 359 41.56 -20.33 -48.42
CA ASP A 359 41.59 -19.34 -49.49
C ASP A 359 41.10 -17.99 -48.95
N GLN A 360 42.01 -17.01 -49.01
CA GLN A 360 41.93 -15.68 -48.43
C GLN A 360 41.33 -14.68 -49.44
N ALA A 361 40.47 -13.77 -48.96
CA ALA A 361 40.28 -12.46 -49.59
C ALA A 361 40.57 -11.38 -48.54
N ILE A 362 41.58 -10.55 -48.84
CA ILE A 362 42.07 -9.46 -48.00
C ILE A 362 41.14 -8.25 -48.15
N GLU A 363 40.43 -7.86 -47.09
CA GLU A 363 39.88 -6.51 -46.95
C GLU A 363 40.84 -5.65 -46.12
N PHE A 364 41.40 -4.62 -46.77
CA PHE A 364 42.23 -3.61 -46.12
C PHE A 364 41.38 -2.73 -45.21
N LEU A 365 41.70 -2.68 -43.90
CA LEU A 365 41.18 -1.65 -43.01
C LEU A 365 42.22 -0.56 -42.77
N ASN A 366 41.89 0.64 -43.27
CA ASN A 366 42.58 1.89 -42.99
C ASN A 366 42.79 2.08 -41.48
N TRP A 367 44.04 2.30 -41.08
CA TRP A 367 44.40 2.79 -39.77
C TRP A 367 44.10 4.29 -39.71
N ASP A 368 42.85 4.64 -39.46
CA ASP A 368 42.41 6.00 -39.21
C ASP A 368 42.21 6.22 -37.72
N TRP A 369 42.76 7.33 -37.20
CA TRP A 369 42.58 7.73 -35.81
C TRP A 369 41.08 8.01 -35.56
N LYS A 370 40.38 7.15 -34.82
CA LYS A 370 39.03 7.48 -34.33
C LYS A 370 39.11 7.99 -32.90
N SER A 371 38.75 9.27 -32.80
CA SER A 371 38.43 10.00 -31.57
C SER A 371 37.44 9.21 -30.70
N ASN A 372 37.40 9.51 -29.40
CA ASN A 372 36.64 8.79 -28.38
C ASN A 372 35.14 8.59 -28.73
N ASN A 373 34.76 7.38 -29.15
CA ASN A 373 33.37 6.93 -29.41
C ASN A 373 32.45 6.84 -28.17
N LYS A 374 32.73 7.55 -27.07
CA LYS A 374 31.79 7.57 -25.92
C LYS A 374 30.65 8.54 -26.15
N ASP A 375 30.90 9.62 -26.89
CA ASP A 375 29.87 10.62 -27.18
C ASP A 375 28.85 10.09 -28.20
N ASP A 376 29.29 9.34 -29.22
CA ASP A 376 28.38 8.72 -30.20
C ASP A 376 27.51 7.60 -29.59
N GLU A 377 28.03 6.81 -28.63
CA GLU A 377 27.21 5.83 -27.90
C GLU A 377 26.20 6.50 -26.96
N ILE A 378 26.56 7.65 -26.37
CA ILE A 378 25.66 8.43 -25.52
C ILE A 378 24.59 9.11 -26.38
N ILE A 379 24.97 9.70 -27.51
CA ILE A 379 24.05 10.31 -28.49
C ILE A 379 23.09 9.24 -29.04
N ALA A 380 23.59 8.05 -29.40
CA ALA A 380 22.73 6.95 -29.85
C ALA A 380 21.74 6.48 -28.76
N LYS A 381 22.16 6.43 -27.50
CA LYS A 381 21.27 6.12 -26.36
C LYS A 381 20.25 7.24 -26.10
N ILE A 382 20.64 8.50 -26.28
CA ILE A 382 19.74 9.66 -26.16
C ILE A 382 18.71 9.63 -27.29
N ASP A 383 19.13 9.40 -28.53
CA ASP A 383 18.24 9.29 -29.69
C ASP A 383 17.26 8.11 -29.57
N GLU A 384 17.72 6.96 -29.06
CA GLU A 384 16.86 5.81 -28.79
C GLU A 384 15.86 6.10 -27.66
N ALA A 385 16.29 6.80 -26.61
CA ALA A 385 15.42 7.24 -25.53
C ALA A 385 14.39 8.28 -26.00
N GLU A 386 14.77 9.22 -26.86
CA GLU A 386 13.85 10.21 -27.44
C GLU A 386 12.84 9.57 -28.38
N LYS A 387 13.26 8.61 -29.21
CA LYS A 387 12.33 7.85 -30.07
C LYS A 387 11.33 7.04 -29.23
N LYS A 388 11.79 6.39 -28.15
CA LYS A 388 10.94 5.68 -27.19
C LYS A 388 9.99 6.64 -26.47
N ALA A 389 10.46 7.80 -26.04
CA ALA A 389 9.62 8.81 -25.39
C ALA A 389 8.51 9.33 -26.31
N LYS A 390 8.82 9.60 -27.59
CA LYS A 390 7.83 10.01 -28.60
C LYS A 390 6.79 8.93 -28.87
N THR A 391 7.21 7.67 -29.00
CA THR A 391 6.26 6.54 -29.17
C THR A 391 5.38 6.36 -27.93
N ILE A 392 5.94 6.52 -26.73
CA ILE A 392 5.18 6.44 -25.48
C ILE A 392 4.15 7.58 -25.40
N GLU A 393 4.52 8.81 -25.76
CA GLU A 393 3.59 9.94 -25.76
C GLU A 393 2.45 9.75 -26.76
N GLU A 394 2.74 9.23 -27.97
CA GLU A 394 1.72 8.85 -28.94
C GLU A 394 0.77 7.77 -28.39
N THR A 395 1.30 6.75 -27.70
CA THR A 395 0.45 5.75 -27.05
C THR A 395 -0.42 6.35 -25.93
N ARG A 396 0.10 7.27 -25.11
CA ARG A 396 -0.68 7.97 -24.08
C ARG A 396 -1.84 8.77 -24.68
N LYS A 397 -1.61 9.46 -25.80
CA LYS A 397 -2.65 10.23 -26.53
C LYS A 397 -3.71 9.33 -27.16
N SER A 398 -3.37 8.09 -27.48
CA SER A 398 -4.31 7.12 -28.07
C SER A 398 -5.31 6.54 -27.05
N LEU A 399 -5.02 6.64 -25.74
CA LEU A 399 -5.85 6.06 -24.69
C LEU A 399 -7.21 6.78 -24.59
N PRO A 400 -8.32 6.04 -24.32
CA PRO A 400 -9.66 6.64 -24.23
C PRO A 400 -9.77 7.77 -23.20
N ILE A 401 -9.07 7.67 -22.07
CA ILE A 401 -9.12 8.68 -21.01
C ILE A 401 -8.55 10.05 -21.44
N TYR A 402 -7.67 10.08 -22.45
CA TYR A 402 -7.01 11.32 -22.88
C TYR A 402 -8.02 12.34 -23.44
N VAL A 403 -9.04 11.87 -24.16
CA VAL A 403 -10.09 12.72 -24.75
C VAL A 403 -10.87 13.46 -23.66
N PHE A 404 -11.04 12.84 -22.50
CA PHE A 404 -11.82 13.35 -21.37
C PHE A 404 -10.95 13.99 -20.28
N ARG A 405 -9.65 14.24 -20.56
CA ARG A 405 -8.69 14.74 -19.56
C ARG A 405 -9.15 16.06 -18.93
N ASP A 406 -9.54 17.03 -19.74
CA ASP A 406 -9.90 18.36 -19.26
C ASP A 406 -11.23 18.34 -18.51
N ASP A 407 -12.24 17.62 -19.02
CA ASP A 407 -13.52 17.41 -18.32
C ASP A 407 -13.35 16.73 -16.97
N LEU A 408 -12.44 15.74 -16.91
CA LEU A 408 -12.12 15.03 -15.68
C LEU A 408 -11.42 15.93 -14.66
N LEU A 409 -10.45 16.75 -15.07
CA LEU A 409 -9.79 17.70 -14.18
C LEU A 409 -10.77 18.75 -13.64
N ASN A 410 -11.68 19.25 -14.48
CA ASN A 410 -12.73 20.17 -14.07
C ASN A 410 -13.66 19.53 -13.01
N ALA A 411 -14.06 18.27 -13.23
CA ALA A 411 -14.89 17.53 -12.27
C ALA A 411 -14.16 17.29 -10.93
N ILE A 412 -12.85 17.00 -10.97
CA ILE A 412 -12.03 16.81 -9.76
C ILE A 412 -11.84 18.13 -9.01
N GLU A 413 -11.79 19.26 -9.71
CA GLU A 413 -11.73 20.57 -9.08
C GLU A 413 -13.05 20.88 -8.35
N GLU A 414 -14.19 20.68 -9.02
CA GLU A 414 -15.54 20.95 -8.49
C GLU A 414 -15.93 20.03 -7.32
N PHE A 415 -15.69 18.72 -7.43
CA PHE A 415 -16.15 17.74 -6.46
C PHE A 415 -15.03 17.22 -5.57
N GLN A 416 -15.32 16.99 -4.29
CA GLN A 416 -14.35 16.40 -3.36
C GLN A 416 -14.20 14.89 -3.58
N VAL A 417 -15.33 14.20 -3.74
CA VAL A 417 -15.39 12.76 -4.02
C VAL A 417 -15.96 12.55 -5.42
N LEU A 418 -15.28 11.75 -6.24
CA LEU A 418 -15.69 11.45 -7.61
C LEU A 418 -15.61 9.93 -7.86
N VAL A 419 -16.69 9.34 -8.38
CA VAL A 419 -16.70 7.94 -8.81
C VAL A 419 -16.40 7.89 -10.30
N ILE A 420 -15.28 7.31 -10.68
CA ILE A 420 -14.82 7.19 -12.07
C ILE A 420 -15.11 5.78 -12.56
N VAL A 421 -15.94 5.68 -13.59
CA VAL A 421 -16.29 4.41 -14.23
C VAL A 421 -15.62 4.37 -15.59
N GLY A 422 -14.88 3.31 -15.86
CA GLY A 422 -14.37 3.07 -17.21
C GLY A 422 -13.84 1.67 -17.35
N GLU A 423 -13.85 1.13 -18.56
CA GLU A 423 -13.40 -0.24 -18.80
C GLU A 423 -11.92 -0.44 -18.46
N THR A 424 -11.51 -1.68 -18.24
CA THR A 424 -10.11 -2.02 -18.01
C THR A 424 -9.30 -1.78 -19.28
N GLY A 425 -8.14 -1.10 -19.17
CA GLY A 425 -7.35 -0.67 -20.34
C GLY A 425 -7.69 0.72 -20.89
N SER A 426 -8.68 1.42 -20.33
CA SER A 426 -8.98 2.83 -20.68
C SER A 426 -7.90 3.83 -20.27
N GLY A 427 -6.94 3.42 -19.44
CA GLY A 427 -5.84 4.27 -18.94
C GLY A 427 -6.09 4.91 -17.58
N LYS A 428 -7.15 4.52 -16.83
CA LYS A 428 -7.46 5.09 -15.50
C LYS A 428 -6.27 5.03 -14.54
N THR A 429 -5.73 3.84 -14.30
CA THR A 429 -4.68 3.62 -13.31
C THR A 429 -3.34 4.28 -13.67
N THR A 430 -3.02 4.35 -14.96
CA THR A 430 -1.75 4.91 -15.44
C THR A 430 -1.82 6.42 -15.57
N GLN A 431 -2.89 6.97 -16.18
CA GLN A 431 -2.95 8.39 -16.54
C GLN A 431 -3.55 9.27 -15.43
N LEU A 432 -4.50 8.78 -14.62
CA LEU A 432 -5.17 9.60 -13.61
C LEU A 432 -4.17 10.20 -12.58
N PRO A 433 -3.21 9.45 -12.02
CA PRO A 433 -2.21 10.02 -11.12
C PRO A 433 -1.29 11.03 -11.82
N GLN A 434 -0.98 10.82 -13.09
CA GLN A 434 -0.15 11.74 -13.89
C GLN A 434 -0.89 13.07 -14.15
N TYR A 435 -2.19 13.04 -14.50
CA TYR A 435 -2.97 14.25 -14.71
C TYR A 435 -3.10 15.08 -13.43
N LEU A 436 -3.29 14.43 -12.28
CA LEU A 436 -3.30 15.09 -10.98
C LEU A 436 -1.94 15.71 -10.63
N TYR A 437 -0.85 15.01 -10.96
CA TYR A 437 0.49 15.55 -10.79
C TYR A 437 0.71 16.79 -11.65
N GLU A 438 0.37 16.73 -12.94
CA GLU A 438 0.47 17.83 -13.90
C GLU A 438 -0.42 19.04 -13.50
N ALA A 439 -1.62 18.79 -12.96
CA ALA A 439 -2.50 19.82 -12.42
C ALA A 439 -1.99 20.47 -11.13
N GLY A 440 -0.95 19.90 -10.50
CA GLY A 440 -0.28 20.48 -9.35
C GLY A 440 -0.84 20.07 -8.00
N TYR A 441 -1.55 18.93 -7.90
CA TYR A 441 -2.05 18.41 -6.62
C TYR A 441 -0.93 17.92 -5.68
N THR A 442 0.32 17.84 -6.15
CA THR A 442 1.51 17.50 -5.36
C THR A 442 2.29 18.71 -4.84
N LYS A 443 1.83 19.94 -5.14
CA LYS A 443 2.46 21.17 -4.64
C LYS A 443 2.44 21.19 -3.10
N GLY A 444 3.50 21.72 -2.50
CA GLY A 444 3.65 21.77 -1.03
C GLY A 444 4.20 20.49 -0.39
N GLY A 445 4.78 19.58 -1.18
CA GLY A 445 5.39 18.34 -0.67
C GLY A 445 4.39 17.23 -0.34
N LYS A 446 3.13 17.37 -0.76
CA LYS A 446 2.10 16.34 -0.63
C LYS A 446 2.20 15.30 -1.75
N LYS A 447 1.73 14.08 -1.48
CA LYS A 447 1.75 12.94 -2.38
C LYS A 447 0.37 12.63 -2.97
N ILE A 448 0.36 11.93 -4.08
CA ILE A 448 -0.80 11.25 -4.65
C ILE A 448 -0.67 9.77 -4.33
N GLY A 449 -1.66 9.23 -3.61
CA GLY A 449 -1.73 7.81 -3.29
C GLY A 449 -2.67 7.11 -4.27
N CYS A 450 -2.22 6.02 -4.89
CA CYS A 450 -3.09 5.14 -5.66
C CYS A 450 -3.08 3.75 -5.06
N THR A 451 -4.22 3.27 -4.57
CA THR A 451 -4.32 1.90 -4.08
C THR A 451 -4.58 0.93 -5.22
N GLN A 452 -4.12 -0.29 -5.04
CA GLN A 452 -4.35 -1.43 -5.92
C GLN A 452 -4.62 -2.66 -5.04
N PRO A 453 -5.64 -3.47 -5.33
CA PRO A 453 -5.89 -4.68 -4.55
C PRO A 453 -4.76 -5.71 -4.71
N ARG A 454 -4.07 -5.73 -5.87
CA ARG A 454 -3.04 -6.73 -6.19
C ARG A 454 -1.62 -6.17 -6.15
N ARG A 455 -0.71 -6.93 -5.53
CA ARG A 455 0.72 -6.59 -5.42
C ARG A 455 1.39 -6.42 -6.79
N VAL A 456 1.17 -7.38 -7.70
CA VAL A 456 1.78 -7.38 -9.04
C VAL A 456 1.33 -6.17 -9.84
N ALA A 457 0.04 -5.78 -9.74
CA ALA A 457 -0.49 -4.60 -10.40
C ALA A 457 0.13 -3.30 -9.84
N ALA A 458 0.29 -3.19 -8.51
CA ALA A 458 0.94 -2.03 -7.91
C ALA A 458 2.40 -1.85 -8.40
N MET A 459 3.15 -2.95 -8.51
CA MET A 459 4.53 -2.93 -8.99
C MET A 459 4.62 -2.62 -10.49
N SER A 460 3.85 -3.32 -11.32
CA SER A 460 3.91 -3.19 -12.77
C SER A 460 3.43 -1.82 -13.24
N VAL A 461 2.37 -1.29 -12.62
CA VAL A 461 1.87 0.04 -12.96
C VAL A 461 2.83 1.12 -12.49
N ALA A 462 3.44 1.01 -11.30
CA ALA A 462 4.45 1.96 -10.85
C ALA A 462 5.67 1.96 -11.78
N ALA A 463 6.14 0.78 -12.21
CA ALA A 463 7.21 0.66 -13.19
C ALA A 463 6.83 1.34 -14.51
N ARG A 464 5.64 1.03 -15.04
CA ARG A 464 5.13 1.63 -16.29
C ARG A 464 5.02 3.15 -16.20
N VAL A 465 4.45 3.69 -15.12
CA VAL A 465 4.31 5.14 -14.94
C VAL A 465 5.65 5.83 -14.73
N SER A 466 6.62 5.15 -14.09
CA SER A 466 7.98 5.68 -14.00
C SER A 466 8.65 5.79 -15.38
N GLU A 467 8.44 4.81 -16.26
CA GLU A 467 8.90 4.87 -17.65
C GLU A 467 8.19 5.96 -18.45
N GLU A 468 6.87 6.11 -18.29
CA GLU A 468 6.07 7.13 -18.99
C GLU A 468 6.44 8.57 -18.57
N MET A 469 6.83 8.77 -17.32
CA MET A 469 7.31 10.06 -16.82
C MET A 469 8.82 10.28 -17.03
N GLY A 470 9.54 9.28 -17.54
CA GLY A 470 11.00 9.35 -17.73
C GLY A 470 11.80 9.42 -16.42
N VAL A 471 11.24 8.89 -15.32
CA VAL A 471 11.86 8.93 -13.98
C VAL A 471 12.28 7.54 -13.52
N LYS A 472 13.27 7.49 -12.63
CA LYS A 472 13.70 6.22 -12.05
C LYS A 472 12.69 5.74 -11.01
N LEU A 473 12.26 4.48 -11.11
CA LEU A 473 11.40 3.84 -10.11
C LEU A 473 12.00 3.95 -8.69
N GLY A 474 11.16 4.34 -7.73
CA GLY A 474 11.53 4.61 -6.35
C GLY A 474 11.93 6.06 -6.05
N TYR A 475 12.11 6.89 -7.09
CA TYR A 475 12.34 8.34 -6.94
C TYR A 475 10.98 9.04 -6.91
N GLU A 476 10.58 9.72 -8.00
CA GLU A 476 9.32 10.46 -8.08
C GLU A 476 8.10 9.54 -8.09
N VAL A 477 8.19 8.42 -8.82
CA VAL A 477 7.17 7.37 -8.84
C VAL A 477 7.70 6.17 -8.06
N GLY A 478 6.93 5.67 -7.11
CA GLY A 478 7.30 4.52 -6.29
C GLY A 478 6.12 3.63 -5.94
N TYR A 479 6.40 2.46 -5.38
CA TYR A 479 5.38 1.57 -4.84
C TYR A 479 5.70 1.09 -3.42
N SER A 480 4.66 0.79 -2.65
CA SER A 480 4.78 0.21 -1.32
C SER A 480 3.84 -1.00 -1.21
N ILE A 481 4.42 -2.18 -1.07
CA ILE A 481 3.71 -3.45 -0.90
C ILE A 481 4.17 -4.16 0.36
N ARG A 482 3.47 -5.21 0.75
CA ARG A 482 3.88 -6.00 1.91
C ARG A 482 5.26 -6.63 1.66
N PHE A 483 6.18 -6.41 2.61
CA PHE A 483 7.58 -6.86 2.62
C PHE A 483 8.53 -6.16 1.65
N GLU A 484 8.05 -5.23 0.83
CA GLU A 484 8.88 -4.54 -0.16
C GLU A 484 8.36 -3.11 -0.35
N ASP A 485 9.24 -2.13 -0.11
CA ASP A 485 8.91 -0.71 -0.24
C ASP A 485 9.96 -0.05 -1.12
N CYS A 486 9.53 0.40 -2.30
CA CYS A 486 10.34 1.11 -3.28
C CYS A 486 9.87 2.57 -3.35
N THR A 487 10.05 3.30 -2.26
CA THR A 487 9.76 4.73 -2.16
C THR A 487 10.94 5.50 -1.54
N SER A 488 10.99 6.80 -1.79
CA SER A 488 11.98 7.72 -1.22
C SER A 488 11.31 9.01 -0.74
N ASP A 489 12.09 9.89 -0.12
CA ASP A 489 11.63 11.22 0.28
C ASP A 489 11.19 12.08 -0.92
N LYS A 490 11.64 11.74 -2.13
CA LYS A 490 11.28 12.42 -3.39
C LYS A 490 10.00 11.86 -4.04
N THR A 491 9.43 10.78 -3.50
CA THR A 491 8.25 10.15 -4.10
C THR A 491 7.03 11.04 -3.99
N ILE A 492 6.47 11.38 -5.14
CA ILE A 492 5.28 12.20 -5.32
C ILE A 492 4.05 11.35 -5.66
N ILE A 493 4.23 10.30 -6.47
CA ILE A 493 3.18 9.34 -6.83
C ILE A 493 3.54 8.01 -6.19
N LYS A 494 2.70 7.55 -5.27
CA LYS A 494 2.89 6.31 -4.54
C LYS A 494 1.77 5.34 -4.87
N TYR A 495 2.12 4.27 -5.58
CA TYR A 495 1.25 3.10 -5.72
C TYR A 495 1.37 2.22 -4.50
N MET A 496 0.28 1.68 -3.99
CA MET A 496 0.36 0.81 -2.81
C MET A 496 -0.75 -0.21 -2.80
N THR A 497 -0.58 -1.30 -2.06
CA THR A 497 -1.73 -2.19 -1.83
C THR A 497 -2.70 -1.61 -0.81
N ASP A 498 -3.98 -1.96 -0.91
CA ASP A 498 -5.03 -1.53 0.04
C ASP A 498 -4.60 -1.75 1.51
N GLY A 499 -4.03 -2.92 1.80
CA GLY A 499 -3.52 -3.25 3.13
C GLY A 499 -2.29 -2.44 3.59
N MET A 500 -1.53 -1.85 2.66
CA MET A 500 -0.43 -0.93 3.01
C MET A 500 -0.98 0.44 3.40
N LEU A 501 -2.01 0.92 2.68
CA LEU A 501 -2.70 2.15 3.06
C LEU A 501 -3.37 2.01 4.44
N LEU A 502 -4.06 0.89 4.71
CA LEU A 502 -4.62 0.60 6.04
C LEU A 502 -3.57 0.62 7.15
N ARG A 503 -2.34 0.18 6.87
CA ARG A 503 -1.24 0.27 7.83
C ARG A 503 -0.79 1.70 8.05
N GLU A 504 -0.83 2.53 7.01
CA GLU A 504 -0.51 3.95 7.09
C GLU A 504 -1.54 4.72 7.95
N PHE A 505 -2.80 4.28 8.00
CA PHE A 505 -3.79 4.80 8.96
C PHE A 505 -3.40 4.57 10.43
N LEU A 506 -2.61 3.53 10.74
CA LEU A 506 -2.13 3.28 12.11
C LEU A 506 -1.08 4.31 12.55
N THR A 507 -0.31 4.85 11.60
CA THR A 507 0.72 5.88 11.87
C THR A 507 0.20 7.29 11.70
N GLU A 508 -0.61 7.53 10.65
CA GLU A 508 -1.15 8.82 10.25
C GLU A 508 -2.66 8.73 10.03
N PRO A 509 -3.47 8.84 11.10
CA PRO A 509 -4.93 8.69 11.00
C PRO A 509 -5.62 9.74 10.13
N LEU A 510 -4.98 10.88 9.86
CA LEU A 510 -5.51 11.94 8.99
C LEU A 510 -4.92 11.91 7.58
N LEU A 511 -3.93 11.04 7.32
CA LEU A 511 -3.22 10.95 6.03
C LEU A 511 -2.68 12.31 5.52
N ASP A 512 -2.09 13.13 6.40
CA ASP A 512 -1.62 14.50 6.10
C ASP A 512 -0.61 14.56 4.94
N GLY A 513 0.14 13.48 4.72
CA GLY A 513 1.06 13.35 3.59
C GLY A 513 0.39 13.32 2.21
N TYR A 514 -0.93 13.10 2.11
CA TYR A 514 -1.65 12.99 0.85
C TYR A 514 -2.59 14.17 0.60
N ASN A 515 -2.64 14.59 -0.67
CA ASN A 515 -3.61 15.58 -1.16
C ASN A 515 -4.72 14.95 -2.00
N CYS A 516 -4.38 13.87 -2.72
CA CYS A 516 -5.34 13.10 -3.48
C CYS A 516 -5.12 11.62 -3.22
N LEU A 517 -6.22 10.91 -3.00
CA LEU A 517 -6.24 9.47 -2.85
C LEU A 517 -7.12 8.86 -3.94
N ILE A 518 -6.57 7.88 -4.64
CA ILE A 518 -7.27 7.10 -5.67
C ILE A 518 -7.43 5.69 -5.12
N ILE A 519 -8.68 5.26 -4.92
CA ILE A 519 -9.01 3.86 -4.65
C ILE A 519 -9.40 3.23 -5.98
N ASP A 520 -8.48 2.48 -6.57
CA ASP A 520 -8.67 1.87 -7.87
C ASP A 520 -9.14 0.41 -7.76
N GLU A 521 -9.72 -0.10 -8.86
CA GLU A 521 -10.29 -1.45 -8.93
C GLU A 521 -11.31 -1.74 -7.80
N ALA A 522 -12.06 -0.71 -7.38
CA ALA A 522 -13.04 -0.76 -6.28
C ALA A 522 -14.10 -1.87 -6.43
N HIS A 523 -14.31 -2.37 -7.64
CA HIS A 523 -15.23 -3.46 -7.95
C HIS A 523 -14.74 -4.84 -7.52
N GLU A 524 -13.45 -5.04 -7.19
CA GLU A 524 -12.99 -6.32 -6.62
C GLU A 524 -13.58 -6.56 -5.22
N ARG A 525 -14.02 -5.50 -4.52
CA ARG A 525 -14.66 -5.56 -3.19
C ARG A 525 -13.88 -6.43 -2.20
N THR A 526 -12.56 -6.18 -2.14
CA THR A 526 -11.66 -6.85 -1.20
C THR A 526 -11.96 -6.41 0.23
N LEU A 527 -11.58 -7.25 1.20
CA LEU A 527 -11.79 -6.97 2.63
C LEU A 527 -11.13 -5.65 3.04
N HIS A 528 -9.92 -5.40 2.55
CA HIS A 528 -9.18 -4.18 2.86
C HIS A 528 -9.78 -2.94 2.21
N THR A 529 -10.25 -3.04 0.97
CA THR A 529 -10.93 -1.93 0.27
C THR A 529 -12.23 -1.53 0.97
N ASP A 530 -13.06 -2.50 1.40
CA ASP A 530 -14.32 -2.20 2.10
C ASP A 530 -14.09 -1.50 3.44
N VAL A 531 -13.02 -1.86 4.17
CA VAL A 531 -12.61 -1.17 5.39
C VAL A 531 -12.07 0.23 5.09
N LEU A 532 -11.28 0.38 4.02
CA LEU A 532 -10.78 1.68 3.58
C LEU A 532 -11.90 2.64 3.24
N PHE A 533 -12.98 2.19 2.60
CA PHE A 533 -14.11 3.05 2.27
C PHE A 533 -14.70 3.74 3.50
N GLY A 534 -14.93 3.00 4.59
CA GLY A 534 -15.44 3.61 5.83
C GLY A 534 -14.46 4.59 6.45
N LEU A 535 -13.17 4.24 6.51
CA LEU A 535 -12.13 5.12 7.07
C LEU A 535 -11.93 6.39 6.25
N VAL A 536 -11.88 6.26 4.93
CA VAL A 536 -11.66 7.37 4.01
C VAL A 536 -12.90 8.26 3.94
N LYS A 537 -14.11 7.70 4.06
CA LYS A 537 -15.35 8.49 4.17
C LYS A 537 -15.32 9.41 5.39
N ASP A 538 -14.88 8.90 6.54
CA ASP A 538 -14.72 9.70 7.77
C ASP A 538 -13.62 10.77 7.65
N ILE A 539 -12.50 10.44 7.00
CA ILE A 539 -11.46 11.43 6.70
C ILE A 539 -11.99 12.50 5.73
N ALA A 540 -12.68 12.13 4.66
CA ALA A 540 -13.19 13.09 3.67
C ALA A 540 -14.12 14.11 4.32
N ARG A 541 -14.95 13.68 5.28
CA ARG A 541 -15.79 14.58 6.11
C ARG A 541 -14.97 15.52 6.99
N SER A 542 -13.81 15.07 7.48
CA SER A 542 -12.93 15.84 8.38
C SER A 542 -11.95 16.75 7.62
N ARG A 543 -11.54 16.35 6.41
CA ARG A 543 -10.53 16.99 5.57
C ARG A 543 -11.12 17.36 4.21
N PRO A 544 -11.76 18.55 4.09
CA PRO A 544 -12.29 19.02 2.82
C PRO A 544 -11.21 19.31 1.77
N ASP A 545 -9.93 19.42 2.20
CA ASP A 545 -8.78 19.59 1.31
C ASP A 545 -8.38 18.30 0.57
N LEU A 546 -8.76 17.13 1.08
CA LEU A 546 -8.44 15.84 0.48
C LEU A 546 -9.40 15.54 -0.67
N LYS A 547 -8.86 15.29 -1.87
CA LYS A 547 -9.62 14.79 -3.03
C LYS A 547 -9.63 13.25 -3.05
N LEU A 548 -10.81 12.65 -3.16
CA LEU A 548 -10.99 11.20 -3.18
C LEU A 548 -11.57 10.75 -4.53
N LEU A 549 -10.85 9.89 -5.23
CA LEU A 549 -11.27 9.32 -6.49
C LEU A 549 -11.48 7.82 -6.34
N ILE A 550 -12.66 7.33 -6.71
CA ILE A 550 -12.99 5.90 -6.64
C ILE A 550 -13.10 5.40 -8.07
N SER A 551 -12.12 4.63 -8.51
CA SER A 551 -12.07 4.10 -9.87
C SER A 551 -12.61 2.66 -9.90
N SER A 552 -13.57 2.42 -10.79
CA SER A 552 -14.22 1.13 -10.99
C SER A 552 -14.39 0.80 -12.47
N ALA A 553 -14.44 -0.50 -12.79
CA ALA A 553 -14.71 -0.99 -14.13
C ALA A 553 -16.14 -1.47 -14.35
N THR A 554 -16.97 -1.51 -13.30
CA THR A 554 -18.33 -2.09 -13.35
C THR A 554 -19.43 -1.04 -13.32
N LEU A 555 -20.62 -1.46 -13.80
CA LEU A 555 -21.84 -0.64 -13.85
C LEU A 555 -22.49 -0.39 -12.48
N ASP A 556 -22.05 -1.04 -11.39
CA ASP A 556 -22.59 -0.83 -10.03
C ASP A 556 -22.06 0.45 -9.36
N ALA A 557 -21.79 1.48 -10.17
CA ALA A 557 -21.30 2.78 -9.76
C ALA A 557 -22.29 3.52 -8.84
N GLN A 558 -23.58 3.22 -8.99
CA GLN A 558 -24.63 3.82 -8.19
C GLN A 558 -24.49 3.48 -6.71
N LYS A 559 -24.13 2.23 -6.38
CA LYS A 559 -23.90 1.83 -4.99
C LYS A 559 -22.74 2.58 -4.35
N PHE A 560 -21.67 2.84 -5.12
CA PHE A 560 -20.55 3.68 -4.66
C PHE A 560 -20.99 5.14 -4.47
N ALA A 561 -21.72 5.70 -5.43
CA ALA A 561 -22.24 7.06 -5.35
C ALA A 561 -23.13 7.26 -4.12
N ASP A 562 -24.09 6.36 -3.90
CA ASP A 562 -25.02 6.39 -2.76
C ASP A 562 -24.26 6.25 -1.43
N TYR A 563 -23.26 5.37 -1.36
CA TYR A 563 -22.44 5.20 -0.17
C TYR A 563 -21.58 6.43 0.13
N PHE A 564 -21.08 7.14 -0.87
CA PHE A 564 -20.31 8.39 -0.70
C PHE A 564 -21.19 9.64 -0.74
N ASP A 565 -22.35 9.58 -0.08
CA ASP A 565 -23.26 10.71 0.16
C ASP A 565 -23.75 11.40 -1.14
N GLY A 566 -23.95 10.61 -2.21
CA GLY A 566 -24.44 11.09 -3.51
C GLY A 566 -23.35 11.62 -4.44
N ALA A 567 -22.13 11.06 -4.36
CA ALA A 567 -21.00 11.47 -5.18
C ALA A 567 -21.30 11.34 -6.70
N PRO A 568 -20.88 12.32 -7.53
CA PRO A 568 -21.10 12.26 -8.96
C PRO A 568 -20.33 11.11 -9.61
N ILE A 569 -20.92 10.55 -10.67
CA ILE A 569 -20.35 9.46 -11.46
C ILE A 569 -19.84 10.03 -12.77
N PHE A 570 -18.54 9.89 -13.01
CA PHE A 570 -17.89 10.24 -14.28
C PHE A 570 -17.64 8.97 -15.08
N SER A 571 -18.32 8.83 -16.23
CA SER A 571 -18.18 7.64 -17.09
C SER A 571 -17.28 7.93 -18.28
N ILE A 572 -16.24 7.13 -18.43
CA ILE A 572 -15.34 7.12 -19.58
C ILE A 572 -15.82 5.98 -20.50
N PRO A 573 -16.43 6.29 -21.66
CA PRO A 573 -16.85 5.26 -22.60
C PRO A 573 -15.62 4.50 -23.10
N GLY A 574 -15.67 3.18 -23.00
CA GLY A 574 -14.66 2.31 -23.60
C GLY A 574 -14.74 2.34 -25.13
N LYS A 575 -13.68 1.88 -25.79
CA LYS A 575 -13.71 1.49 -27.21
C LYS A 575 -13.57 -0.04 -27.32
N PRO A 576 -14.44 -0.86 -26.69
CA PRO A 576 -14.33 -2.30 -26.84
C PRO A 576 -14.73 -2.68 -28.26
N TYR A 577 -13.96 -3.59 -28.85
CA TYR A 577 -14.41 -4.28 -30.04
C TYR A 577 -15.48 -5.32 -29.65
N PRO A 578 -16.45 -5.60 -30.52
CA PRO A 578 -17.50 -6.56 -30.22
C PRO A 578 -16.91 -7.96 -29.99
N VAL A 579 -17.37 -8.63 -28.94
CA VAL A 579 -17.01 -10.01 -28.61
C VAL A 579 -18.18 -10.94 -28.89
N GLN A 580 -17.98 -11.95 -29.73
CA GLN A 580 -18.98 -12.98 -29.99
C GLN A 580 -18.97 -14.02 -28.85
N ILE A 581 -20.11 -14.20 -28.19
CA ILE A 581 -20.25 -15.14 -27.07
C ILE A 581 -20.87 -16.45 -27.57
N CYS A 582 -20.16 -17.56 -27.36
CA CYS A 582 -20.57 -18.92 -27.67
C CYS A 582 -20.84 -19.69 -26.37
N TYR A 583 -21.96 -20.42 -26.30
CA TYR A 583 -22.34 -21.27 -25.17
C TYR A 583 -22.37 -22.74 -25.59
N THR A 584 -22.10 -23.65 -24.66
CA THR A 584 -22.31 -25.09 -24.90
C THR A 584 -23.80 -25.43 -24.93
N LYS A 585 -24.15 -26.49 -25.67
CA LYS A 585 -25.54 -26.96 -25.78
C LYS A 585 -26.02 -27.61 -24.49
N SER A 586 -25.13 -28.35 -23.83
CA SER A 586 -25.36 -29.03 -22.56
C SER A 586 -24.23 -28.70 -21.58
N PRO A 587 -24.48 -28.72 -20.26
CA PRO A 587 -23.42 -28.60 -19.27
C PRO A 587 -22.37 -29.69 -19.44
N GLU A 588 -21.09 -29.32 -19.42
CA GLU A 588 -19.98 -30.26 -19.54
C GLU A 588 -19.57 -30.79 -18.16
N ALA A 589 -19.61 -32.11 -17.97
CA ALA A 589 -19.25 -32.72 -16.68
C ALA A 589 -17.75 -32.58 -16.36
N ASN A 590 -16.90 -32.63 -17.39
CA ASN A 590 -15.46 -32.40 -17.26
C ASN A 590 -15.05 -31.15 -18.06
N TYR A 591 -15.15 -29.99 -17.42
CA TYR A 591 -14.79 -28.73 -18.05
C TYR A 591 -13.29 -28.62 -18.39
N ILE A 592 -12.41 -29.35 -17.69
CA ILE A 592 -10.96 -29.37 -17.96
C ILE A 592 -10.70 -30.01 -19.33
N GLY A 593 -11.29 -31.18 -19.58
CA GLY A 593 -11.19 -31.87 -20.87
C GLY A 593 -11.83 -31.07 -22.02
N ALA A 594 -12.98 -30.43 -21.75
CA ALA A 594 -13.65 -29.56 -22.70
C ALA A 594 -12.81 -28.31 -23.04
N ALA A 595 -12.13 -27.72 -22.05
CA ALA A 595 -11.22 -26.60 -22.25
C ALA A 595 -10.04 -26.98 -23.15
N VAL A 596 -9.36 -28.10 -22.87
CA VAL A 596 -8.25 -28.62 -23.70
C VAL A 596 -8.70 -28.84 -25.15
N THR A 597 -9.87 -29.49 -25.33
CA THR A 597 -10.44 -29.75 -26.67
C THR A 597 -10.72 -28.45 -27.42
N THR A 598 -11.29 -27.46 -26.73
CA THR A 598 -11.61 -26.15 -27.29
C THR A 598 -10.34 -25.39 -27.68
N VAL A 599 -9.30 -25.39 -26.83
CA VAL A 599 -8.00 -24.78 -27.16
C VAL A 599 -7.42 -25.38 -28.43
N MET A 600 -7.40 -26.71 -28.55
CA MET A 600 -6.85 -27.39 -29.71
C MET A 600 -7.67 -27.12 -30.98
N GLN A 601 -9.00 -27.11 -30.87
CA GLN A 601 -9.89 -26.77 -31.99
C GLN A 601 -9.65 -25.34 -32.48
N LEU A 602 -9.53 -24.38 -31.56
CA LEU A 602 -9.24 -22.98 -31.92
C LEU A 602 -7.87 -22.82 -32.55
N HIS A 603 -6.85 -23.52 -32.03
CA HIS A 603 -5.50 -23.47 -32.57
C HIS A 603 -5.44 -23.95 -34.03
N ILE A 604 -6.18 -25.01 -34.36
CA ILE A 604 -6.18 -25.62 -35.70
C ILE A 604 -7.06 -24.82 -36.68
N THR A 605 -8.25 -24.40 -36.26
CA THR A 605 -9.28 -23.86 -37.18
C THR A 605 -9.23 -22.34 -37.35
N GLN A 606 -8.80 -21.60 -36.34
CA GLN A 606 -8.93 -20.13 -36.32
C GLN A 606 -7.68 -19.40 -36.79
N GLN A 607 -7.86 -18.13 -37.18
CA GLN A 607 -6.79 -17.22 -37.57
C GLN A 607 -5.97 -16.72 -36.36
N LYS A 608 -4.99 -15.84 -36.59
CA LYS A 608 -4.07 -15.31 -35.56
C LYS A 608 -4.84 -14.71 -34.37
N GLY A 609 -4.33 -14.94 -33.17
CA GLY A 609 -4.86 -14.39 -31.92
C GLY A 609 -4.51 -15.28 -30.74
N ASP A 610 -4.12 -14.69 -29.62
CA ASP A 610 -3.76 -15.46 -28.43
C ASP A 610 -5.01 -15.95 -27.69
N ILE A 611 -4.88 -17.08 -27.00
CA ILE A 611 -5.96 -17.73 -26.27
C ILE A 611 -5.73 -17.52 -24.78
N LEU A 612 -6.76 -17.05 -24.07
CA LEU A 612 -6.79 -16.96 -22.62
C LEU A 612 -7.79 -17.97 -22.06
N VAL A 613 -7.33 -18.86 -21.19
CA VAL A 613 -8.15 -19.89 -20.54
C VAL A 613 -8.24 -19.58 -19.05
N PHE A 614 -9.45 -19.49 -18.52
CA PHE A 614 -9.69 -19.35 -17.08
C PHE A 614 -9.77 -20.72 -16.41
N LEU A 615 -8.96 -20.95 -15.38
CA LEU A 615 -8.94 -22.17 -14.55
C LEU A 615 -8.98 -21.79 -13.07
N THR A 616 -9.32 -22.73 -12.18
CA THR A 616 -9.58 -22.37 -10.77
C THR A 616 -8.32 -22.27 -9.93
N GLY A 617 -7.30 -23.09 -10.21
CA GLY A 617 -6.10 -23.18 -9.38
C GLY A 617 -4.89 -23.80 -10.08
N GLN A 618 -3.77 -23.88 -9.34
CA GLN A 618 -2.49 -24.35 -9.84
C GLN A 618 -2.56 -25.79 -10.38
N GLU A 619 -3.13 -26.72 -9.62
CA GLU A 619 -3.21 -28.14 -9.99
C GLU A 619 -3.93 -28.35 -11.33
N GLU A 620 -5.03 -27.63 -11.55
CA GLU A 620 -5.75 -27.66 -12.82
C GLU A 620 -4.93 -27.05 -13.96
N ILE A 621 -4.24 -25.94 -13.72
CA ILE A 621 -3.38 -25.28 -14.71
C ILE A 621 -2.26 -26.20 -15.15
N GLU A 622 -1.59 -26.87 -14.21
CA GLU A 622 -0.50 -27.81 -14.50
C GLU A 622 -1.02 -29.04 -15.26
N THR A 623 -2.17 -29.59 -14.86
CA THR A 623 -2.81 -30.72 -15.56
C THR A 623 -3.18 -30.36 -17.01
N VAL A 624 -3.74 -29.18 -17.23
CA VAL A 624 -4.09 -28.69 -18.58
C VAL A 624 -2.84 -28.42 -19.41
N GLN A 625 -1.80 -27.84 -18.80
CA GLN A 625 -0.52 -27.59 -19.46
C GLN A 625 0.11 -28.90 -19.94
N GLU A 626 0.19 -29.93 -19.10
CA GLU A 626 0.73 -31.24 -19.47
C GLU A 626 -0.09 -31.88 -20.60
N SER A 627 -1.42 -31.83 -20.50
CA SER A 627 -2.34 -32.35 -21.51
C SER A 627 -2.17 -31.66 -22.86
N LEU A 628 -2.02 -30.33 -22.87
CA LEU A 628 -1.78 -29.55 -24.09
C LEU A 628 -0.39 -29.81 -24.68
N GLN A 629 0.65 -29.92 -23.85
CA GLN A 629 1.99 -30.27 -24.30
C GLN A 629 2.02 -31.66 -24.94
N GLN A 630 1.34 -32.64 -24.34
CA GLN A 630 1.23 -33.98 -24.89
C GLN A 630 0.47 -33.97 -26.23
N ALA A 631 -0.65 -33.24 -26.32
CA ALA A 631 -1.40 -33.10 -27.57
C ALA A 631 -0.54 -32.45 -28.68
N CYS A 632 0.25 -31.43 -28.33
CA CYS A 632 1.17 -30.79 -29.28
C CYS A 632 2.27 -31.74 -29.77
N ARG A 633 2.84 -32.56 -28.87
CA ARG A 633 3.84 -33.58 -29.25
C ARG A 633 3.29 -34.61 -30.22
N VAL A 634 2.04 -35.04 -30.04
CA VAL A 634 1.38 -36.03 -30.92
C VAL A 634 1.11 -35.44 -32.31
N LEU A 635 0.68 -34.18 -32.39
CA LEU A 635 0.38 -33.51 -33.66
C LEU A 635 1.64 -33.05 -34.41
N GLY A 636 2.74 -32.84 -33.70
CA GLY A 636 4.06 -32.56 -34.27
C GLY A 636 4.06 -31.37 -35.24
N SER A 637 4.67 -31.56 -36.42
CA SER A 637 4.80 -30.53 -37.45
C SER A 637 3.52 -30.18 -38.20
N LYS A 638 2.40 -30.88 -37.95
CA LYS A 638 1.11 -30.60 -38.63
C LYS A 638 0.41 -29.36 -38.08
N ILE A 639 0.83 -28.88 -36.91
CA ILE A 639 0.26 -27.70 -36.25
C ILE A 639 1.32 -26.60 -36.11
N ARG A 640 0.85 -25.37 -35.99
CA ARG A 640 1.69 -24.22 -35.65
C ARG A 640 2.23 -24.38 -34.23
N GLU A 641 3.35 -23.72 -33.95
CA GLU A 641 3.93 -23.70 -32.61
C GLU A 641 2.94 -23.11 -31.60
N LEU A 642 2.79 -23.81 -30.46
CA LEU A 642 1.92 -23.42 -29.36
C LEU A 642 2.76 -23.10 -28.13
N ILE A 643 2.76 -21.84 -27.71
CA ILE A 643 3.49 -21.36 -26.54
C ILE A 643 2.51 -21.38 -25.35
N ILE A 644 2.76 -22.24 -24.37
CA ILE A 644 1.89 -22.40 -23.20
C ILE A 644 2.50 -21.64 -22.01
N CYS A 645 1.76 -20.66 -21.48
CA CYS A 645 2.19 -19.82 -20.38
C CYS A 645 1.21 -19.92 -19.20
N PRO A 646 1.57 -20.59 -18.09
CA PRO A 646 0.74 -20.61 -16.89
C PRO A 646 0.85 -19.29 -16.11
N ILE A 647 -0.22 -18.88 -15.45
CA ILE A 647 -0.22 -17.78 -14.48
C ILE A 647 -1.15 -18.05 -13.30
N TYR A 648 -0.54 -18.05 -12.10
CA TYR A 648 -1.21 -18.23 -10.82
C TYR A 648 -0.43 -17.51 -9.70
N ALA A 649 -1.00 -17.40 -8.51
CA ALA A 649 -0.54 -16.47 -7.46
C ALA A 649 0.88 -16.72 -6.92
N ASN A 650 1.31 -17.99 -6.83
CA ASN A 650 2.62 -18.39 -6.32
C ASN A 650 3.70 -18.53 -7.42
N LEU A 651 3.40 -18.16 -8.67
CA LEU A 651 4.37 -18.26 -9.76
C LEU A 651 5.51 -17.23 -9.59
N PRO A 652 6.79 -17.57 -9.81
CA PRO A 652 7.90 -16.61 -9.72
C PRO A 652 7.74 -15.41 -10.67
N PRO A 653 8.18 -14.19 -10.28
CA PRO A 653 8.02 -12.97 -11.08
C PRO A 653 8.58 -13.09 -12.51
N ASP A 654 9.74 -13.73 -12.67
CA ASP A 654 10.38 -13.91 -13.98
C ASP A 654 9.51 -14.73 -14.94
N MET A 655 8.79 -15.73 -14.41
CA MET A 655 7.86 -16.55 -15.18
C MET A 655 6.55 -15.83 -15.47
N GLN A 656 6.08 -14.97 -14.55
CA GLN A 656 4.95 -14.09 -14.82
C GLN A 656 5.27 -13.08 -15.94
N GLY A 657 6.51 -12.59 -16.02
CA GLY A 657 6.96 -11.68 -17.07
C GLY A 657 6.77 -12.23 -18.49
N LYS A 658 6.95 -13.54 -18.67
CA LYS A 658 6.85 -14.21 -19.98
C LYS A 658 5.47 -14.06 -20.66
N ILE A 659 4.41 -13.83 -19.90
CA ILE A 659 3.06 -13.66 -20.50
C ILE A 659 2.99 -12.39 -21.35
N PHE A 660 3.78 -11.36 -21.01
CA PHE A 660 3.79 -10.05 -21.65
C PHE A 660 4.69 -10.00 -22.89
N GLU A 661 5.56 -11.00 -23.10
CA GLU A 661 6.43 -11.07 -24.27
C GLU A 661 5.60 -11.20 -25.55
N PRO A 662 5.89 -10.47 -26.63
CA PRO A 662 5.10 -10.55 -27.86
C PRO A 662 5.20 -11.95 -28.49
N THR A 663 4.07 -12.46 -29.00
CA THR A 663 4.01 -13.77 -29.63
C THR A 663 4.81 -13.79 -30.95
N PRO A 664 5.76 -14.73 -31.13
CA PRO A 664 6.54 -14.86 -32.37
C PRO A 664 5.67 -15.05 -33.62
N PRO A 665 6.10 -14.58 -34.79
CA PRO A 665 5.33 -14.72 -36.02
C PRO A 665 5.15 -16.20 -36.39
N GLY A 666 3.91 -16.63 -36.57
CA GLY A 666 3.56 -18.02 -36.91
C GLY A 666 3.25 -18.92 -35.71
N ALA A 667 3.60 -18.49 -34.49
CA ALA A 667 3.22 -19.17 -33.24
C ALA A 667 1.89 -18.62 -32.68
N ARG A 668 1.26 -19.38 -31.79
CA ARG A 668 0.12 -18.93 -30.98
C ARG A 668 0.43 -19.08 -29.51
N LYS A 669 0.13 -18.06 -28.70
CA LYS A 669 0.25 -18.15 -27.25
C LYS A 669 -1.06 -18.59 -26.61
N VAL A 670 -0.97 -19.52 -25.66
CA VAL A 670 -2.07 -19.96 -24.79
C VAL A 670 -1.69 -19.62 -23.37
N ILE A 671 -2.48 -18.75 -22.76
CA ILE A 671 -2.31 -18.31 -21.39
C ILE A 671 -3.31 -19.08 -20.52
N LEU A 672 -2.80 -19.87 -19.58
CA LEU A 672 -3.60 -20.61 -18.62
C LEU A 672 -3.61 -19.82 -17.31
N ALA A 673 -4.71 -19.16 -17.01
CA ALA A 673 -4.79 -18.18 -15.94
C ALA A 673 -5.86 -18.50 -14.90
N THR A 674 -5.62 -18.12 -13.66
CA THR A 674 -6.70 -17.96 -12.67
C THR A 674 -7.44 -16.64 -12.88
N ASN A 675 -8.27 -16.25 -11.91
CA ASN A 675 -8.91 -14.93 -11.84
C ASN A 675 -7.93 -13.74 -11.79
N ILE A 676 -6.61 -13.96 -11.85
CA ILE A 676 -5.59 -12.92 -12.02
C ILE A 676 -5.72 -12.18 -13.36
N ALA A 677 -6.09 -12.88 -14.41
CA ALA A 677 -6.28 -12.27 -15.73
C ALA A 677 -7.64 -11.56 -15.90
N GLU A 678 -8.55 -11.67 -14.92
CA GLU A 678 -9.93 -11.17 -15.02
C GLU A 678 -10.03 -9.65 -14.95
N THR A 679 -9.24 -9.01 -14.08
CA THR A 679 -9.32 -7.58 -13.73
C THR A 679 -7.94 -6.94 -13.88
N SER A 680 -6.97 -7.38 -13.08
CA SER A 680 -5.76 -6.60 -12.78
C SER A 680 -4.60 -6.74 -13.77
N ILE A 681 -4.64 -7.71 -14.70
CA ILE A 681 -3.56 -7.88 -15.69
C ILE A 681 -4.10 -7.73 -17.11
N THR A 682 -3.45 -6.85 -17.86
CA THR A 682 -3.74 -6.61 -19.27
C THR A 682 -2.74 -7.37 -20.12
N ILE A 683 -3.18 -8.41 -20.82
CA ILE A 683 -2.34 -9.17 -21.76
C ILE A 683 -2.75 -8.78 -23.17
N ASP A 684 -1.78 -8.24 -23.92
CA ASP A 684 -2.00 -7.80 -25.28
C ASP A 684 -2.06 -8.99 -26.25
N GLY A 685 -2.85 -8.86 -27.31
CA GLY A 685 -2.96 -9.88 -28.36
C GLY A 685 -3.98 -10.99 -28.11
N VAL A 686 -4.68 -11.00 -26.97
CA VAL A 686 -5.76 -11.96 -26.68
C VAL A 686 -6.97 -11.67 -27.57
N SER A 687 -7.38 -12.66 -28.36
CA SER A 687 -8.58 -12.60 -29.21
C SER A 687 -9.60 -13.68 -28.88
N PHE A 688 -9.17 -14.73 -28.18
CA PHE A 688 -10.01 -15.87 -27.82
C PHE A 688 -9.98 -16.08 -26.31
N VAL A 689 -11.16 -16.14 -25.70
CA VAL A 689 -11.31 -16.43 -24.26
C VAL A 689 -12.08 -17.72 -24.10
N ILE A 690 -11.61 -18.61 -23.23
CA ILE A 690 -12.32 -19.82 -22.81
C ILE A 690 -12.65 -19.68 -21.32
N ASP A 691 -13.94 -19.70 -20.99
CA ASP A 691 -14.46 -19.51 -19.64
C ASP A 691 -15.27 -20.73 -19.18
N PRO A 692 -14.73 -21.55 -18.26
CA PRO A 692 -15.47 -22.61 -17.61
C PRO A 692 -16.55 -22.14 -16.63
N GLY A 693 -16.50 -20.88 -16.18
CA GLY A 693 -17.50 -20.33 -15.27
C GLY A 693 -17.29 -20.63 -13.79
N PHE A 694 -16.10 -21.08 -13.39
CA PHE A 694 -15.76 -21.39 -12.00
C PHE A 694 -14.70 -20.43 -11.43
N VAL A 695 -14.70 -20.31 -10.10
CA VAL A 695 -13.72 -19.55 -9.33
C VAL A 695 -13.53 -20.21 -7.96
N LYS A 696 -12.29 -20.20 -7.46
CA LYS A 696 -11.98 -20.67 -6.09
C LYS A 696 -12.13 -19.51 -5.12
N GLN A 697 -12.97 -19.65 -4.10
CA GLN A 697 -13.24 -18.60 -3.12
C GLN A 697 -13.12 -19.13 -1.69
N ASN A 698 -12.63 -18.29 -0.78
CA ASN A 698 -12.62 -18.59 0.65
C ASN A 698 -13.99 -18.33 1.27
N PHE A 699 -14.45 -19.29 2.06
CA PHE A 699 -15.64 -19.20 2.89
C PHE A 699 -15.27 -19.38 4.36
N TYR A 700 -15.81 -18.52 5.20
CA TYR A 700 -15.65 -18.57 6.64
C TYR A 700 -16.99 -18.84 7.31
N SER A 701 -17.04 -19.87 8.15
CA SER A 701 -18.20 -20.16 8.99
C SER A 701 -17.91 -19.75 10.43
N ALA A 702 -18.58 -18.70 10.90
CA ALA A 702 -18.45 -18.22 12.28
C ALA A 702 -18.85 -19.27 13.34
N LYS A 703 -19.69 -20.26 12.97
CA LYS A 703 -20.12 -21.33 13.89
C LYS A 703 -19.02 -22.36 14.11
N THR A 704 -18.34 -22.78 13.04
CA THR A 704 -17.27 -23.77 13.12
C THR A 704 -15.90 -23.14 13.33
N ARG A 705 -15.77 -21.81 13.15
CA ARG A 705 -14.51 -21.05 13.17
C ARG A 705 -13.46 -21.58 12.19
N LEU A 706 -13.93 -22.13 11.06
CA LEU A 706 -13.07 -22.68 10.01
C LEU A 706 -13.23 -21.88 8.72
N GLU A 707 -12.10 -21.71 8.03
CA GLU A 707 -12.03 -21.22 6.66
C GLU A 707 -11.90 -22.41 5.70
N THR A 708 -12.77 -22.47 4.70
CA THR A 708 -12.74 -23.48 3.63
C THR A 708 -12.53 -22.79 2.29
N LEU A 709 -11.69 -23.37 1.43
CA LEU A 709 -11.45 -22.89 0.08
C LEU A 709 -12.23 -23.77 -0.89
N GLU A 710 -13.35 -23.26 -1.39
CA GLU A 710 -14.30 -24.02 -2.21
C GLU A 710 -14.35 -23.49 -3.64
N VAL A 711 -14.61 -24.38 -4.59
CA VAL A 711 -14.84 -24.01 -5.99
C VAL A 711 -16.31 -23.70 -6.16
N VAL A 712 -16.63 -22.48 -6.59
CA VAL A 712 -17.98 -21.99 -6.81
C VAL A 712 -18.15 -21.46 -8.23
N THR A 713 -19.39 -21.29 -8.67
CA THR A 713 -19.69 -20.63 -9.94
C THR A 713 -19.34 -19.14 -9.85
N CYS A 714 -18.81 -18.57 -10.94
CA CYS A 714 -18.55 -17.13 -11.01
C CYS A 714 -19.85 -16.34 -11.21
N SER A 715 -19.85 -15.07 -10.82
CA SER A 715 -20.96 -14.17 -11.11
C SER A 715 -21.05 -13.80 -12.60
N ARG A 716 -22.23 -13.31 -13.02
CA ARG A 716 -22.46 -12.75 -14.35
C ARG A 716 -21.55 -11.55 -14.63
N ALA A 717 -21.31 -10.70 -13.62
CA ALA A 717 -20.35 -9.60 -13.72
C ALA A 717 -18.94 -10.11 -14.03
N SER A 718 -18.46 -11.12 -13.30
CA SER A 718 -17.15 -11.76 -13.53
C SER A 718 -17.05 -12.38 -14.93
N ALA A 719 -18.05 -13.17 -15.33
CA ALA A 719 -18.10 -13.79 -16.66
C ALA A 719 -18.14 -12.76 -17.80
N THR A 720 -18.72 -11.57 -17.57
CA THR A 720 -18.73 -10.46 -18.54
C THR A 720 -17.34 -9.82 -18.63
N GLN A 721 -16.65 -9.63 -17.50
CA GLN A 721 -15.27 -9.12 -17.48
C GLN A 721 -14.29 -10.08 -18.17
N ARG A 722 -14.44 -11.40 -17.93
CA ARG A 722 -13.67 -12.44 -18.62
C ARG A 722 -13.87 -12.36 -20.13
N ALA A 723 -15.11 -12.25 -20.59
CA ALA A 723 -15.42 -12.09 -22.01
C ALA A 723 -14.80 -10.80 -22.60
N GLY A 724 -14.82 -9.70 -21.84
CA GLY A 724 -14.23 -8.42 -22.25
C GLY A 724 -12.72 -8.47 -22.52
N ARG A 725 -12.00 -9.48 -22.00
CA ARG A 725 -10.55 -9.65 -22.28
C ARG A 725 -10.26 -9.93 -23.75
N ALA A 726 -11.20 -10.52 -24.49
CA ALA A 726 -11.05 -10.79 -25.92
C ALA A 726 -11.29 -9.55 -26.81
N GLY A 727 -11.95 -8.50 -26.31
CA GLY A 727 -12.42 -7.35 -27.09
C GLY A 727 -11.50 -6.12 -27.07
N ARG A 728 -10.25 -6.27 -26.62
CA ARG A 728 -9.37 -5.12 -26.34
C ARG A 728 -8.62 -4.59 -27.55
N VAL A 729 -7.99 -5.49 -28.31
CA VAL A 729 -7.15 -5.13 -29.47
C VAL A 729 -7.96 -5.18 -30.77
N GLY A 730 -8.95 -6.06 -30.83
CA GLY A 730 -9.78 -6.27 -32.00
C GLY A 730 -11.01 -7.12 -31.67
N PRO A 731 -11.86 -7.43 -32.66
CA PRO A 731 -12.99 -8.32 -32.49
C PRO A 731 -12.55 -9.68 -31.96
N GLY A 732 -13.25 -10.18 -30.95
CA GLY A 732 -12.85 -11.38 -30.23
C GLY A 732 -13.98 -12.39 -30.08
N HIS A 733 -13.64 -13.58 -29.60
CA HIS A 733 -14.60 -14.65 -29.31
C HIS A 733 -14.45 -15.12 -27.87
N CYS A 734 -15.56 -15.31 -27.18
CA CYS A 734 -15.61 -15.88 -25.84
C CYS A 734 -16.40 -17.21 -25.89
N PHE A 735 -15.75 -18.30 -25.52
CA PHE A 735 -16.33 -19.63 -25.43
C PHE A 735 -16.63 -19.97 -23.98
N ARG A 736 -17.90 -20.03 -23.63
CA ARG A 736 -18.40 -20.39 -22.29
C ARG A 736 -18.73 -21.88 -22.29
N LEU A 737 -18.13 -22.63 -21.36
CA LEU A 737 -18.33 -24.09 -21.26
C LEU A 737 -19.62 -24.48 -20.51
N TYR A 738 -20.52 -23.52 -20.35
CA TYR A 738 -21.82 -23.66 -19.70
C TYR A 738 -22.93 -23.15 -20.64
N THR A 739 -24.17 -23.55 -20.35
CA THR A 739 -25.32 -23.19 -21.17
C THR A 739 -25.75 -21.73 -20.93
N LYS A 740 -26.46 -21.15 -21.91
CA LYS A 740 -27.08 -19.83 -21.75
C LYS A 740 -28.10 -19.80 -20.60
N HIS A 741 -28.74 -20.93 -20.31
CA HIS A 741 -29.68 -21.04 -19.19
C HIS A 741 -28.94 -20.93 -17.85
N ALA A 742 -27.83 -21.66 -17.68
CA ALA A 742 -27.01 -21.60 -16.47
C ALA A 742 -26.49 -20.17 -16.22
N TYR A 743 -26.04 -19.49 -17.29
CA TYR A 743 -25.61 -18.09 -17.19
C TYR A 743 -26.69 -17.14 -16.67
N ALA A 744 -27.95 -17.33 -17.10
CA ALA A 744 -29.04 -16.42 -16.74
C ALA A 744 -29.67 -16.71 -15.38
N ASN A 745 -29.75 -17.99 -15.00
CA ASN A 745 -30.56 -18.45 -13.86
C ASN A 745 -29.77 -19.07 -12.70
N GLU A 746 -28.58 -19.63 -12.96
CA GLU A 746 -27.75 -20.28 -11.92
C GLU A 746 -26.63 -19.36 -11.40
N MET A 747 -26.17 -18.42 -12.22
CA MET A 747 -25.11 -17.47 -11.85
C MET A 747 -25.69 -16.20 -11.20
N GLU A 748 -25.13 -15.84 -10.05
CA GLU A 748 -25.43 -14.59 -9.36
C GLU A 748 -25.06 -13.37 -10.20
N GLU A 749 -25.73 -12.23 -10.00
CA GLU A 749 -25.45 -11.01 -10.76
C GLU A 749 -24.06 -10.45 -10.48
N ASN A 750 -23.76 -10.26 -9.19
CA ASN A 750 -22.56 -9.62 -8.69
C ASN A 750 -21.83 -10.56 -7.74
N ASN A 751 -20.51 -10.35 -7.61
CA ASN A 751 -19.73 -11.08 -6.62
C ASN A 751 -20.15 -10.69 -5.20
N VAL A 752 -20.29 -11.68 -4.32
CA VAL A 752 -20.45 -11.42 -2.88
C VAL A 752 -19.15 -10.76 -2.38
N PRO A 753 -19.24 -9.62 -1.67
CA PRO A 753 -18.07 -8.94 -1.09
C PRO A 753 -17.28 -9.84 -0.14
N GLU A 754 -15.97 -9.66 -0.10
CA GLU A 754 -15.08 -10.50 0.70
C GLU A 754 -15.39 -10.41 2.21
N ILE A 755 -15.79 -9.23 2.70
CA ILE A 755 -16.15 -8.98 4.09
C ILE A 755 -17.25 -9.89 4.65
N LYS A 756 -18.11 -10.44 3.79
CA LYS A 756 -19.19 -11.36 4.21
C LYS A 756 -18.75 -12.83 4.30
N ARG A 757 -17.58 -13.17 3.76
CA ARG A 757 -17.12 -14.57 3.59
C ARG A 757 -15.77 -14.87 4.23
N THR A 758 -15.10 -13.91 4.87
CA THR A 758 -13.78 -14.11 5.50
C THR A 758 -13.80 -13.95 7.02
N ASN A 759 -12.77 -14.45 7.69
CA ASN A 759 -12.55 -14.14 9.10
C ASN A 759 -12.21 -12.65 9.27
N LEU A 760 -12.85 -12.01 10.26
CA LEU A 760 -12.72 -10.58 10.54
C LEU A 760 -11.73 -10.26 11.68
N GLY A 761 -11.08 -11.26 12.29
CA GLY A 761 -10.19 -11.07 13.44
C GLY A 761 -9.12 -10.01 13.20
N ASN A 762 -8.39 -10.09 12.08
CA ASN A 762 -7.36 -9.10 11.74
C ASN A 762 -7.94 -7.70 11.45
N VAL A 763 -9.12 -7.63 10.81
CA VAL A 763 -9.80 -6.35 10.52
C VAL A 763 -10.26 -5.69 11.81
N VAL A 764 -10.92 -6.42 12.70
CA VAL A 764 -11.37 -5.92 14.00
C VAL A 764 -10.19 -5.42 14.82
N LEU A 765 -9.08 -6.16 14.84
CA LEU A 765 -7.85 -5.73 15.50
C LEU A 765 -7.32 -4.42 14.90
N THR A 766 -7.32 -4.31 13.57
CA THR A 766 -6.86 -3.10 12.86
C THR A 766 -7.76 -1.90 13.15
N LEU A 767 -9.09 -2.05 13.06
CA LEU A 767 -10.06 -1.00 13.36
C LEU A 767 -9.93 -0.50 14.81
N LYS A 768 -9.81 -1.43 15.77
CA LYS A 768 -9.58 -1.10 17.19
C LYS A 768 -8.27 -0.36 17.40
N SER A 769 -7.21 -0.73 16.66
CA SER A 769 -5.90 -0.08 16.71
C SER A 769 -5.91 1.34 16.15
N ILE A 770 -6.71 1.59 15.10
CA ILE A 770 -6.96 2.94 14.56
C ILE A 770 -7.72 3.81 15.57
N GLY A 771 -8.48 3.18 16.48
CA GLY A 771 -9.20 3.86 17.56
C GLY A 771 -10.71 3.84 17.42
N ILE A 772 -11.25 3.02 16.52
CA ILE A 772 -12.69 2.81 16.39
C ILE A 772 -13.14 1.92 17.55
N ARG A 773 -13.86 2.52 18.50
CA ARG A 773 -14.34 1.81 19.70
C ARG A 773 -15.49 0.89 19.37
N ASP A 774 -16.48 1.37 18.63
CA ASP A 774 -17.64 0.60 18.25
C ASP A 774 -17.50 0.11 16.80
N VAL A 775 -17.19 -1.17 16.67
CA VAL A 775 -17.03 -1.83 15.36
C VAL A 775 -18.39 -2.20 14.76
N MET A 776 -19.44 -2.30 15.58
CA MET A 776 -20.78 -2.68 15.12
C MET A 776 -21.50 -1.52 14.43
N SER A 777 -21.24 -0.27 14.85
CA SER A 777 -21.78 0.94 14.21
C SER A 777 -20.88 1.51 13.10
N PHE A 778 -19.75 0.85 12.81
CA PHE A 778 -18.87 1.28 11.72
C PHE A 778 -19.61 1.20 10.37
N GLU A 779 -19.51 2.27 9.58
CA GLU A 779 -20.26 2.46 8.34
C GLU A 779 -19.66 1.62 7.19
N PHE A 780 -19.85 0.31 7.21
CA PHE A 780 -19.47 -0.55 6.07
C PHE A 780 -20.42 -0.35 4.89
N MET A 781 -19.91 -0.41 3.65
CA MET A 781 -20.75 -0.39 2.45
C MET A 781 -21.69 -1.61 2.40
N ASP A 782 -21.16 -2.78 2.71
CA ASP A 782 -21.92 -4.00 2.93
C ASP A 782 -21.54 -4.55 4.30
N PRO A 783 -22.40 -4.44 5.32
CA PRO A 783 -22.04 -4.91 6.65
C PRO A 783 -21.84 -6.43 6.68
N PRO A 784 -20.83 -6.93 7.41
CA PRO A 784 -20.66 -8.36 7.66
C PRO A 784 -21.79 -8.91 8.52
N HIS A 785 -21.89 -10.25 8.58
CA HIS A 785 -22.79 -10.90 9.52
C HIS A 785 -22.38 -10.60 10.97
N GLU A 786 -23.34 -10.21 11.81
CA GLU A 786 -23.11 -9.88 13.24
C GLU A 786 -22.42 -11.03 13.98
N GLN A 787 -22.77 -12.29 13.65
CA GLN A 787 -22.13 -13.47 14.24
C GLN A 787 -20.63 -13.55 13.93
N ALA A 788 -20.20 -13.13 12.73
CA ALA A 788 -18.79 -13.12 12.36
C ALA A 788 -18.01 -12.05 13.14
N LEU A 789 -18.60 -10.86 13.34
CA LEU A 789 -18.01 -9.80 14.17
C LEU A 789 -17.91 -10.23 15.64
N ILE A 790 -18.96 -10.84 16.19
CA ILE A 790 -18.97 -11.35 17.56
C ILE A 790 -17.93 -12.46 17.73
N SER A 791 -17.81 -13.37 16.75
CA SER A 791 -16.77 -14.41 16.79
C SER A 791 -15.38 -13.79 16.78
N ALA A 792 -15.10 -12.84 15.89
CA ALA A 792 -13.83 -12.16 15.81
C ALA A 792 -13.46 -11.41 17.11
N LEU A 793 -14.41 -10.73 17.75
CA LEU A 793 -14.19 -10.08 19.05
C LEU A 793 -13.88 -11.10 20.15
N LYS A 794 -14.58 -12.24 20.16
CA LYS A 794 -14.32 -13.34 21.12
C LYS A 794 -12.95 -13.94 20.88
N ASP A 795 -12.60 -14.24 19.63
CA ASP A 795 -11.29 -14.80 19.29
C ASP A 795 -10.15 -13.86 19.74
N LEU A 796 -10.29 -12.55 19.53
CA LEU A 796 -9.31 -11.57 20.01
C LEU A 796 -9.27 -11.44 21.54
N SER A 797 -10.40 -11.61 22.22
CA SER A 797 -10.46 -11.66 23.69
C SER A 797 -9.77 -12.91 24.23
N ASP A 798 -10.02 -14.07 23.60
CA ASP A 798 -9.41 -15.36 23.95
C ASP A 798 -7.88 -15.33 23.75
N LEU A 799 -7.41 -14.61 22.73
CA LEU A 799 -5.98 -14.36 22.46
C LEU A 799 -5.35 -13.34 23.42
N GLY A 800 -6.14 -12.70 24.30
CA GLY A 800 -5.68 -11.64 25.19
C GLY A 800 -5.35 -10.32 24.49
N ALA A 801 -5.75 -10.15 23.23
CA ALA A 801 -5.57 -8.92 22.47
C ALA A 801 -6.55 -7.82 22.91
N LEU A 802 -7.73 -8.21 23.40
CA LEU A 802 -8.75 -7.32 23.97
C LEU A 802 -8.92 -7.57 25.48
N ASN A 803 -9.25 -6.53 26.24
CA ASN A 803 -9.67 -6.66 27.63
C ASN A 803 -11.18 -6.98 27.73
N ASN A 804 -11.69 -7.19 28.93
CA ASN A 804 -13.11 -7.48 29.18
C ASN A 804 -14.06 -6.34 28.76
N GLU A 805 -13.54 -5.12 28.62
CA GLU A 805 -14.27 -3.93 28.17
C GLU A 805 -14.24 -3.78 26.63
N GLY A 806 -13.52 -4.65 25.91
CA GLY A 806 -13.37 -4.61 24.46
C GLY A 806 -12.37 -3.56 23.96
N GLU A 807 -11.51 -3.05 24.83
CA GLU A 807 -10.38 -2.18 24.51
C GLU A 807 -9.11 -2.98 24.23
N LEU A 808 -8.20 -2.37 23.46
CA LEU A 808 -6.98 -3.01 23.00
C LEU A 808 -5.94 -3.10 24.11
N THR A 809 -5.46 -4.31 24.42
CA THR A 809 -4.41 -4.53 25.42
C THR A 809 -3.02 -4.18 24.87
N LYS A 810 -2.00 -4.17 25.74
CA LYS A 810 -0.59 -4.06 25.33
C LYS A 810 -0.17 -5.17 24.36
N LEU A 811 -0.73 -6.37 24.56
CA LEU A 811 -0.51 -7.51 23.67
C LEU A 811 -1.18 -7.25 22.33
N GLY A 812 -2.44 -6.81 22.32
CA GLY A 812 -3.18 -6.45 21.10
C GLY A 812 -2.47 -5.38 20.26
N ARG A 813 -1.93 -4.34 20.90
CA ARG A 813 -1.10 -3.32 20.21
C ARG A 813 0.13 -3.93 19.56
N ARG A 814 0.84 -4.80 20.27
CA ARG A 814 2.01 -5.51 19.70
C ARG A 814 1.61 -6.42 18.55
N MET A 815 0.46 -7.10 18.65
CA MET A 815 -0.06 -7.93 17.57
C MET A 815 -0.34 -7.08 16.32
N ALA A 816 -0.93 -5.89 16.48
CA ALA A 816 -1.20 -4.97 15.36
C ALA A 816 0.08 -4.44 14.67
N GLU A 817 1.26 -4.48 15.30
CA GLU A 817 2.54 -4.13 14.64
C GLU A 817 2.92 -5.12 13.54
N TYR A 818 2.45 -6.37 13.63
CA TYR A 818 2.82 -7.42 12.70
C TYR A 818 1.75 -7.59 11.62
N PRO A 819 2.16 -7.76 10.35
CA PRO A 819 1.24 -7.96 9.25
C PRO A 819 0.62 -9.38 9.22
N LEU A 820 0.54 -10.10 10.34
CA LEU A 820 0.13 -11.50 10.40
C LEU A 820 -1.25 -11.64 11.03
N ASP A 821 -1.90 -12.78 10.79
CA ASP A 821 -3.15 -13.09 11.50
C ASP A 821 -2.88 -13.13 13.02
N PRO A 822 -3.78 -12.55 13.85
CA PRO A 822 -3.67 -12.60 15.31
C PRO A 822 -3.40 -14.00 15.88
N ILE A 823 -3.94 -15.06 15.25
CA ILE A 823 -3.75 -16.45 15.68
C ILE A 823 -2.28 -16.87 15.56
N PHE A 824 -1.55 -16.41 14.53
CA PHE A 824 -0.13 -16.73 14.36
C PHE A 824 0.79 -15.90 15.26
N LEU A 825 0.26 -14.86 15.91
CA LEU A 825 1.03 -13.97 16.79
C LEU A 825 0.92 -14.35 18.26
N SER A 826 -0.10 -15.14 18.63
CA SER A 826 -0.31 -15.63 19.98
C SER A 826 0.54 -16.86 20.34
N THR A 827 1.29 -17.43 19.39
CA THR A 827 2.29 -18.47 19.62
C THR A 827 3.51 -17.92 20.39
N LYS A 828 3.27 -17.62 21.66
CA LYS A 828 4.26 -17.62 22.73
C LYS A 828 3.65 -18.28 23.97
N ARG A 829 3.80 -19.59 24.03
CA ARG A 829 4.51 -20.24 25.14
C ARG A 829 5.44 -21.30 24.57
#